data_AF-A0A958ELT0-F1
#
_entry.id   AF-A0A958ELT0-F1
#
_cell.length_a   1.000
_cell.length_b   1.000
_cell.length_c   1.000
_cell.angle_alpha   90.00
_cell.angle_beta   90.00
_cell.angle_gamma   90.00
#
_symmetry.space_group_name_H-M   'P 1'
#
loop_
_entity.id
_entity.type
_entity.pdbx_description
1 polymer ?
#
loop_
_entity_poly.entity_id
_entity_poly.type
_entity_poly.pdbx_seq_one_letter_code
_entity_poly.pdbx_strand_id
1 'polypeptide(L)'
;QILKIENGKVRVMDAEGQPPTLPFWLGEAPGRSHELSYSVSRLRETVSERLGELNDLPDNSSLDHSWKQAAIDWLTGELELNESAADQIATYLGVSKAALGEMPSQNTLVLERFFDEAGDMHLVIHSPFGNRLNRAWGLALRKRFCRNFNFELQAAANDNTIILSLGATHSFPLDEVFNYLHPNTVRQILIQAVLDSPIFEVRWRWNASRALAVLRRRAGKKVPAQIQRIQTEDLISLVFPDQLACFENIAGDREIPDHPLVNQTIHDCLYEAMDIELLERILADIHAGNKTLIAKDLREASPLAHEILNARPYAFLDDAPLEERRTRAVMNRRWLDPKEASELGQLDQAAIDAVRAEVWPDVQTGDELLDALVLFGFLTEDEGKRGNSLTDWSSLFAELLESKRATKLITDKQQFWIAVERLPEMQAVFPNAKMSPEMPIPDRIEERAKSIDQPLKELIRNRLEASGPIQSGQIADLMGLSDHQVESQLVALENEGFVFRGHFTPGQDELEWCERRLLARIHRYTLKRLRSEVQPVSAQDFMRFLFDWQYLTQRGEGPEFLKTVLEQLEGYEAAAASWESELLPARMKFYDHQILDSVCLSGTVVWGRFRRDLNNGSKKASPIKTTPISFVQRSNLNHWKELTAFEQTIELSSYAEQVYQTLAQNGASFFDEIVDRSRLLRTQVEEAMNELVANGLISADSFTGLRSLLIPANKKVRSNYRMRKRSQIFDSSQAGRWWILKRNEAVAEENQFSIEQIELFARQLLRRYGVVFRKLVYQEKAAPPWRDLVRVLRRMEARGEIRGGRFVDAVWGEQFALEEAVTQLRKTRKAEKDGQLVTISAADPLNLVGIITPEQRIPAFYKNRILYKDGETIAVRNKNDVVFLKAIPDAEKWNYQKTLIYRNANPRLNVYLGKEKIPVPGSN
;
A
#
# COMPACT_ATOMS: atom_id res chain seq x y z
N GLN A 1 -2.31 14.72 20.31
CA GLN A 1 -1.11 13.94 19.95
C GLN A 1 -0.27 13.69 21.19
N ILE A 2 0.18 12.45 21.43
CA ILE A 2 1.19 12.17 22.46
C ILE A 2 2.55 12.66 21.93
N LEU A 3 3.18 13.60 22.63
CA LEU A 3 4.50 14.13 22.29
C LEU A 3 5.61 13.24 22.84
N LYS A 4 5.45 12.78 24.08
CA LYS A 4 6.49 12.05 24.79
C LYS A 4 5.89 11.24 25.94
N ILE A 5 6.28 9.97 26.04
CA ILE A 5 5.97 9.13 27.20
C ILE A 5 7.23 9.09 28.07
N GLU A 6 7.15 9.66 29.26
CA GLU A 6 8.19 9.61 30.29
C GLU A 6 7.73 8.65 31.40
N ASN A 7 8.66 8.14 32.23
CA ASN A 7 8.33 7.22 33.32
C ASN A 7 7.28 7.84 34.29
N GLY A 8 6.02 7.40 34.16
CA GLY A 8 4.88 7.88 34.96
C GLY A 8 4.26 9.21 34.51
N LYS A 9 4.66 9.78 33.36
CA LYS A 9 4.11 11.02 32.81
C LYS A 9 3.92 10.92 31.29
N VAL A 10 2.72 11.24 30.80
CA VAL A 10 2.47 11.34 29.36
C VAL A 10 2.32 12.81 29.01
N ARG A 11 3.22 13.32 28.15
CA ARG A 11 3.12 14.67 27.60
C ARG A 11 2.27 14.63 26.34
N VAL A 12 1.16 15.35 26.36
CA VAL A 12 0.23 15.46 25.24
C VAL A 12 0.13 16.91 24.77
N MET A 13 -0.09 17.07 23.48
CA MET A 13 -0.43 18.34 22.83
C MET A 13 -1.75 18.15 22.08
N ASP A 14 -2.51 19.23 21.86
CA ASP A 14 -3.72 19.16 21.03
C ASP A 14 -3.37 18.65 19.62
N ALA A 15 -4.19 17.74 19.10
CA ALA A 15 -3.93 17.05 17.84
C ALA A 15 -4.56 17.76 16.63
N GLU A 16 -5.18 18.93 16.82
CA GLU A 16 -5.86 19.71 15.76
C GLU A 16 -6.78 18.87 14.86
N GLY A 17 -7.51 17.92 15.46
CA GLY A 17 -8.45 17.04 14.74
C GLY A 17 -7.85 15.74 14.17
N GLN A 18 -6.57 15.44 14.43
CA GLN A 18 -5.99 14.12 14.14
C GLN A 18 -6.58 13.04 15.06
N PRO A 19 -6.76 11.79 14.57
CA PRO A 19 -7.23 10.68 15.41
C PRO A 19 -6.25 10.43 16.58
N PRO A 20 -6.76 10.07 17.78
CA PRO A 20 -5.92 9.91 18.96
C PRO A 20 -4.89 8.79 18.77
N THR A 21 -3.63 9.06 19.11
CA THR A 21 -2.60 8.03 19.28
C THR A 21 -2.93 7.22 20.53
N LEU A 22 -3.27 5.94 20.36
CA LEU A 22 -3.54 5.02 21.48
C LEU A 22 -2.27 4.89 22.34
N PRO A 23 -2.32 5.24 23.64
CA PRO A 23 -1.20 4.97 24.53
C PRO A 23 -1.05 3.45 24.66
N PHE A 24 0.18 2.94 24.44
CA PHE A 24 0.48 1.54 24.70
C PHE A 24 0.93 1.38 26.15
N TRP A 25 0.41 0.36 26.81
CA TRP A 25 0.85 -0.05 28.13
C TRP A 25 1.93 -1.11 27.97
N LEU A 26 3.14 -0.86 28.48
CA LEU A 26 4.19 -1.87 28.62
C LEU A 26 3.80 -2.79 29.79
N GLY A 27 2.85 -3.68 29.54
CA GLY A 27 2.54 -4.81 30.41
C GLY A 27 3.19 -6.06 29.85
N GLU A 28 3.82 -6.86 30.71
CA GLU A 28 4.25 -8.23 30.37
C GLU A 28 2.98 -9.08 30.30
N ALA A 29 2.29 -9.08 29.15
CA ALA A 29 1.19 -9.99 28.91
C ALA A 29 1.75 -11.43 28.88
N PRO A 30 1.08 -12.41 29.51
CA PRO A 30 1.52 -13.79 29.42
C PRO A 30 1.52 -14.23 27.95
N GLY A 31 2.59 -14.89 27.53
CA GLY A 31 2.67 -15.48 26.19
C GLY A 31 1.63 -16.59 26.02
N ARG A 32 1.40 -17.01 24.77
CA ARG A 32 0.49 -18.11 24.46
C ARG A 32 0.90 -19.40 25.20
N SER A 33 -0.07 -20.10 25.79
CA SER A 33 0.19 -21.39 26.46
C SER A 33 0.55 -22.47 25.45
N HIS A 34 1.16 -23.56 25.92
CA HIS A 34 1.54 -24.67 25.06
C HIS A 34 0.31 -25.31 24.36
N GLU A 35 -0.81 -25.46 25.07
CA GLU A 35 -2.05 -26.03 24.55
C GLU A 35 -2.68 -25.15 23.46
N LEU A 36 -2.62 -23.82 23.64
CA LEU A 36 -3.14 -22.88 22.65
C LEU A 36 -2.19 -22.80 21.44
N SER A 37 -0.88 -22.86 21.64
CA SER A 37 0.11 -23.00 20.56
C SER A 37 -0.12 -24.26 19.74
N TYR A 38 -0.35 -25.40 20.40
CA TYR A 38 -0.68 -26.66 19.75
C TYR A 38 -1.98 -26.55 18.94
N SER A 39 -3.02 -25.92 19.51
CA SER A 39 -4.31 -25.73 18.83
C SER A 39 -4.19 -24.86 17.58
N VAL A 40 -3.38 -23.79 17.63
CA VAL A 40 -3.10 -22.93 16.46
C VAL A 40 -2.31 -23.70 15.40
N SER A 41 -1.31 -24.46 15.80
CA SER A 41 -0.55 -25.33 14.90
C SER A 41 -1.46 -26.33 14.19
N ARG A 42 -2.30 -27.05 14.96
CA ARG A 42 -3.25 -28.02 14.42
C ARG A 42 -4.23 -27.38 13.44
N LEU A 43 -4.71 -26.17 13.72
CA LEU A 43 -5.57 -25.42 12.79
C LEU A 43 -4.84 -25.13 11.47
N ARG A 44 -3.58 -24.68 11.53
CA ARG A 44 -2.76 -24.43 10.33
C ARG A 44 -2.53 -25.71 9.51
N GLU A 45 -2.21 -26.81 10.18
CA GLU A 45 -2.03 -28.13 9.53
C GLU A 45 -3.33 -28.60 8.87
N THR A 46 -4.45 -28.56 9.60
CA THR A 46 -5.77 -28.99 9.09
C THR A 46 -6.19 -28.16 7.87
N VAL A 47 -5.99 -26.84 7.90
CA VAL A 47 -6.28 -26.00 6.73
C VAL A 47 -5.30 -26.32 5.60
N SER A 48 -3.99 -26.46 5.88
CA SER A 48 -2.98 -26.80 4.86
C SER A 48 -3.30 -28.11 4.12
N GLU A 49 -3.75 -29.13 4.84
CA GLU A 49 -4.18 -30.42 4.28
C GLU A 49 -5.38 -30.26 3.33
N ARG A 50 -6.33 -29.39 3.68
CA ARG A 50 -7.54 -29.13 2.88
C ARG A 50 -7.25 -28.26 1.65
N LEU A 51 -6.22 -27.43 1.69
CA LEU A 51 -5.78 -26.62 0.56
C LEU A 51 -5.01 -27.45 -0.48
N GLY A 52 -4.43 -28.59 -0.10
CA GLY A 52 -3.66 -29.45 -1.01
C GLY A 52 -2.35 -28.83 -1.48
N GLU A 53 -1.78 -29.36 -2.56
CA GLU A 53 -0.60 -28.81 -3.22
C GLU A 53 -0.96 -27.59 -4.07
N LEU A 54 -0.27 -26.47 -3.85
CA LEU A 54 -0.56 -25.19 -4.52
C LEU A 54 0.41 -24.85 -5.65
N ASN A 55 1.39 -25.73 -5.91
CA ASN A 55 2.47 -25.48 -6.88
C ASN A 55 2.03 -25.68 -8.35
N ASP A 56 0.92 -26.38 -8.61
CA ASP A 56 0.45 -26.76 -9.95
C ASP A 56 -0.80 -25.98 -10.43
N LEU A 57 -1.00 -24.75 -9.95
CA LEU A 57 -2.15 -23.93 -10.37
C LEU A 57 -2.00 -23.48 -11.85
N PRO A 58 -2.99 -23.71 -12.73
CA PRO A 58 -2.87 -23.45 -14.17
C PRO A 58 -2.63 -21.98 -14.51
N ASP A 59 -1.79 -21.74 -15.54
CA ASP A 59 -1.19 -20.44 -15.88
C ASP A 59 -2.18 -19.28 -16.16
N ASN A 60 -3.44 -19.57 -16.44
CA ASN A 60 -4.38 -18.63 -17.06
C ASN A 60 -5.71 -18.46 -16.30
N SER A 61 -5.74 -18.74 -15.00
CA SER A 61 -6.93 -18.48 -14.18
C SER A 61 -6.58 -17.97 -12.79
N SER A 62 -6.27 -16.68 -12.69
CA SER A 62 -6.39 -15.86 -11.45
C SER A 62 -7.82 -15.80 -10.87
N LEU A 63 -8.70 -16.68 -11.35
CA LEU A 63 -10.14 -16.80 -11.15
C LEU A 63 -10.53 -18.15 -10.53
N ASP A 64 -9.65 -19.15 -10.55
CA ASP A 64 -9.97 -20.46 -10.01
C ASP A 64 -9.72 -20.45 -8.49
N HIS A 65 -10.80 -20.25 -7.73
CA HIS A 65 -10.81 -20.32 -6.28
C HIS A 65 -11.16 -21.72 -5.75
N SER A 66 -11.21 -22.74 -6.63
CA SER A 66 -11.52 -24.11 -6.22
C SER A 66 -10.54 -24.66 -5.18
N TRP A 67 -9.27 -24.25 -5.25
CA TRP A 67 -8.21 -24.68 -4.32
C TRP A 67 -8.50 -24.34 -2.85
N LYS A 68 -9.31 -23.30 -2.57
CA LYS A 68 -9.70 -22.92 -1.21
C LYS A 68 -11.07 -23.44 -0.77
N GLN A 69 -11.87 -23.98 -1.69
CA GLN A 69 -13.26 -24.34 -1.40
C GLN A 69 -13.36 -25.42 -0.30
N ALA A 70 -12.54 -26.47 -0.37
CA ALA A 70 -12.53 -27.53 0.64
C ALA A 70 -12.17 -27.02 2.05
N ALA A 71 -11.29 -26.02 2.15
CA ALA A 71 -10.98 -25.37 3.42
C ALA A 71 -12.13 -24.47 3.91
N ILE A 72 -12.79 -23.73 3.01
CA ILE A 72 -13.96 -22.91 3.34
C ILE A 72 -15.12 -23.79 3.83
N ASP A 73 -15.42 -24.88 3.14
CA ASP A 73 -16.49 -25.82 3.50
C ASP A 73 -16.25 -26.42 4.88
N TRP A 74 -15.01 -26.77 5.21
CA TRP A 74 -14.65 -27.26 6.54
C TRP A 74 -14.76 -26.18 7.61
N LEU A 75 -14.23 -24.97 7.36
CA LEU A 75 -14.28 -23.85 8.31
C LEU A 75 -15.73 -23.39 8.59
N THR A 76 -16.60 -23.46 7.58
CA THR A 76 -18.03 -23.11 7.72
C THR A 76 -18.85 -24.25 8.32
N GLY A 77 -18.56 -25.50 7.97
CA GLY A 77 -19.31 -26.67 8.45
C GLY A 77 -18.95 -27.10 9.87
N GLU A 78 -17.67 -27.20 10.20
CA GLU A 78 -17.21 -27.74 11.50
C GLU A 78 -17.00 -26.65 12.56
N LEU A 79 -16.50 -25.47 12.16
CA LEU A 79 -16.24 -24.36 13.08
C LEU A 79 -17.36 -23.30 13.07
N GLU A 80 -18.38 -23.47 12.23
CA GLU A 80 -19.53 -22.56 12.07
C GLU A 80 -19.09 -21.10 11.83
N LEU A 81 -17.93 -20.91 11.18
CA LEU A 81 -17.46 -19.57 10.83
C LEU A 81 -18.30 -19.01 9.70
N ASN A 82 -18.44 -17.67 9.66
CA ASN A 82 -19.05 -17.07 8.49
C ASN A 82 -18.18 -17.28 7.24
N GLU A 83 -18.82 -17.37 6.08
CA GLU A 83 -18.15 -17.62 4.80
C GLU A 83 -17.04 -16.58 4.52
N SER A 84 -17.27 -15.32 4.87
CA SER A 84 -16.30 -14.24 4.66
C SER A 84 -15.03 -14.37 5.51
N ALA A 85 -15.11 -14.95 6.70
CA ALA A 85 -13.99 -15.18 7.60
C ALA A 85 -13.26 -16.46 7.19
N ALA A 86 -14.02 -17.50 6.82
CA ALA A 86 -13.48 -18.73 6.26
C ALA A 86 -12.65 -18.45 5.00
N ASP A 87 -13.18 -17.64 4.07
CA ASP A 87 -12.49 -17.20 2.86
C ASP A 87 -11.19 -16.45 3.16
N GLN A 88 -11.19 -15.55 4.14
CA GLN A 88 -9.99 -14.81 4.54
C GLN A 88 -8.93 -15.71 5.16
N ILE A 89 -9.33 -16.66 6.01
CA ILE A 89 -8.40 -17.61 6.64
C ILE A 89 -7.79 -18.52 5.58
N ALA A 90 -8.61 -19.11 4.71
CA ALA A 90 -8.16 -20.00 3.64
C ALA A 90 -7.23 -19.26 2.66
N THR A 91 -7.59 -18.02 2.28
CA THR A 91 -6.76 -17.18 1.42
C THR A 91 -5.43 -16.84 2.09
N TYR A 92 -5.46 -16.35 3.33
CA TYR A 92 -4.25 -15.95 4.05
C TYR A 92 -3.27 -17.12 4.25
N LEU A 93 -3.78 -18.28 4.66
CA LEU A 93 -2.97 -19.48 4.85
C LEU A 93 -2.51 -20.08 3.53
N GLY A 94 -3.34 -20.07 2.48
CA GLY A 94 -2.95 -20.54 1.15
C GLY A 94 -1.82 -19.74 0.53
N VAL A 95 -1.93 -18.41 0.56
CA VAL A 95 -0.85 -17.51 0.10
C VAL A 95 0.43 -17.73 0.91
N SER A 96 0.30 -17.94 2.23
CA SER A 96 1.46 -18.20 3.10
C SER A 96 2.13 -19.55 2.78
N LYS A 97 1.34 -20.61 2.54
CA LYS A 97 1.84 -21.93 2.14
C LYS A 97 2.55 -21.83 0.79
N ALA A 98 1.94 -21.18 -0.19
CA ALA A 98 2.53 -21.01 -1.52
C ALA A 98 3.85 -20.22 -1.46
N ALA A 99 3.95 -19.17 -0.64
CA ALA A 99 5.19 -18.42 -0.43
C ALA A 99 6.31 -19.26 0.18
N LEU A 100 5.99 -20.00 1.25
CA LEU A 100 6.98 -20.73 2.05
C LEU A 100 7.23 -22.16 1.54
N GLY A 101 6.45 -22.63 0.56
CA GLY A 101 6.39 -24.02 0.09
C GLY A 101 5.53 -24.90 1.00
N GLU A 102 5.66 -24.75 2.32
CA GLU A 102 4.91 -25.50 3.32
C GLU A 102 4.38 -24.61 4.44
N MET A 103 3.34 -25.09 5.12
CA MET A 103 2.72 -24.35 6.22
C MET A 103 3.51 -24.54 7.52
N PRO A 104 4.01 -23.47 8.17
CA PRO A 104 4.72 -23.59 9.44
C PRO A 104 3.82 -24.09 10.58
N SER A 105 4.28 -25.14 11.26
CA SER A 105 3.60 -25.83 12.34
C SER A 105 4.58 -26.21 13.47
N GLN A 106 4.13 -26.93 14.49
CA GLN A 106 5.02 -27.49 15.52
C GLN A 106 5.87 -28.67 15.02
N ASN A 107 5.53 -29.24 13.85
CA ASN A 107 6.31 -30.31 13.21
C ASN A 107 7.15 -29.79 12.05
N THR A 108 6.70 -28.74 11.38
CA THR A 108 7.39 -28.10 10.26
C THR A 108 7.86 -26.71 10.62
N LEU A 109 9.18 -26.54 10.74
CA LEU A 109 9.84 -25.27 10.99
C LEU A 109 10.35 -24.68 9.68
N VAL A 110 10.10 -23.39 9.46
CA VAL A 110 10.52 -22.69 8.24
C VAL A 110 11.43 -21.52 8.59
N LEU A 111 12.61 -21.48 7.98
CA LEU A 111 13.48 -20.32 7.92
C LEU A 111 13.20 -19.57 6.64
N GLU A 112 12.93 -18.29 6.77
CA GLU A 112 12.70 -17.36 5.69
C GLU A 112 13.80 -16.29 5.71
N ARG A 113 14.42 -16.04 4.57
CA ARG A 113 15.40 -14.95 4.41
C ARG A 113 14.98 -14.04 3.26
N PHE A 114 15.04 -12.73 3.49
CA PHE A 114 14.78 -11.72 2.46
C PHE A 114 15.63 -10.46 2.71
N PHE A 115 15.70 -9.59 1.70
CA PHE A 115 16.41 -8.32 1.76
C PHE A 115 15.44 -7.14 1.83
N ASP A 116 15.82 -6.09 2.57
CA ASP A 116 15.10 -4.82 2.57
C ASP A 116 15.58 -3.87 1.45
N GLU A 117 15.03 -2.66 1.40
CA GLU A 117 15.41 -1.65 0.41
C GLU A 117 16.81 -1.07 0.62
N ALA A 118 17.29 -1.06 1.86
CA ALA A 118 18.64 -0.64 2.21
C ALA A 118 19.68 -1.71 1.83
N GLY A 119 19.25 -2.94 1.55
CA GLY A 119 20.10 -4.10 1.30
C GLY A 119 20.51 -4.81 2.59
N ASP A 120 19.88 -4.50 3.73
CA ASP A 120 19.98 -5.27 4.95
C ASP A 120 19.20 -6.59 4.80
N MET A 121 19.66 -7.60 5.52
CA MET A 121 19.07 -8.94 5.47
C MET A 121 18.20 -9.18 6.70
N HIS A 122 17.05 -9.79 6.49
CA HIS A 122 16.19 -10.25 7.57
C HIS A 122 16.04 -11.77 7.52
N LEU A 123 16.28 -12.40 8.66
CA LEU A 123 16.07 -13.82 8.89
C LEU A 123 14.87 -13.99 9.81
N VAL A 124 13.84 -14.67 9.34
CA VAL A 124 12.61 -14.98 10.08
C VAL A 124 12.52 -16.48 10.31
N ILE A 125 12.30 -16.89 11.56
CA ILE A 125 12.05 -18.27 11.96
C ILE A 125 10.57 -18.40 12.27
N HIS A 126 9.83 -19.18 11.48
CA HIS A 126 8.44 -19.50 11.75
C HIS A 126 8.34 -20.65 12.75
N SER A 127 7.96 -20.31 13.97
CA SER A 127 7.97 -21.19 15.14
C SER A 127 6.70 -20.94 15.99
N PRO A 128 5.59 -21.64 15.72
CA PRO A 128 4.32 -21.45 16.42
C PRO A 128 4.27 -22.11 17.81
N PHE A 129 5.34 -22.01 18.59
CA PHE A 129 5.43 -22.58 19.94
C PHE A 129 5.06 -21.59 21.06
N GLY A 130 4.99 -20.29 20.77
CA GLY A 130 4.66 -19.25 21.74
C GLY A 130 5.85 -18.39 22.14
N ASN A 131 5.56 -17.21 22.69
CA ASN A 131 6.55 -16.15 22.91
C ASN A 131 7.63 -16.56 23.92
N ARG A 132 7.28 -17.32 24.96
CA ARG A 132 8.25 -17.77 25.99
C ARG A 132 9.38 -18.61 25.40
N LEU A 133 9.04 -19.53 24.49
CA LEU A 133 10.04 -20.31 23.75
C LEU A 133 10.80 -19.41 22.77
N ASN A 134 10.08 -18.68 21.92
CA ASN A 134 10.68 -17.89 20.85
C ASN A 134 11.63 -16.81 21.38
N ARG A 135 11.36 -16.27 22.57
CA ARG A 135 12.26 -15.38 23.30
C ARG A 135 13.56 -16.08 23.71
N ALA A 136 13.46 -17.27 24.29
CA ALA A 136 14.61 -18.07 24.69
C ALA A 136 15.49 -18.41 23.48
N TRP A 137 14.85 -18.88 22.41
CA TRP A 137 15.52 -19.26 21.18
C TRP A 137 16.16 -18.05 20.50
N GLY A 138 15.42 -16.94 20.37
CA GLY A 138 15.92 -15.70 19.76
C GLY A 138 17.12 -15.10 20.51
N LEU A 139 17.10 -15.09 21.86
CA LEU A 139 18.23 -14.62 22.66
C LEU A 139 19.47 -15.52 22.51
N ALA A 140 19.28 -16.85 22.54
CA ALA A 140 20.37 -17.79 22.37
C ALA A 140 21.00 -17.69 20.97
N LEU A 141 20.17 -17.60 19.92
CA LEU A 141 20.65 -17.39 18.55
C LEU A 141 21.38 -16.06 18.42
N ARG A 142 20.80 -14.95 18.92
CA ARG A 142 21.44 -13.64 18.89
C ARG A 142 22.86 -13.72 19.46
N LYS A 143 23.04 -14.31 20.65
CA LYS A 143 24.36 -14.45 21.28
C LYS A 143 25.32 -15.29 20.43
N ARG A 144 24.84 -16.37 19.82
CA ARG A 144 25.65 -17.24 18.94
C ARG A 144 26.12 -16.51 17.69
N PHE A 145 25.24 -15.77 17.03
CA PHE A 145 25.60 -14.94 15.89
C PHE A 145 26.57 -13.82 16.28
N CYS A 146 26.36 -13.15 17.41
CA CYS A 146 27.28 -12.12 17.92
C CYS A 146 28.70 -12.67 18.11
N ARG A 147 28.86 -13.91 18.62
CA ARG A 147 30.18 -14.55 18.78
C ARG A 147 30.82 -14.93 17.45
N ASN A 148 30.04 -15.41 16.49
CA ASN A 148 30.56 -15.85 15.20
C ASN A 148 30.94 -14.68 14.29
N PHE A 149 30.16 -13.59 14.32
CA PHE A 149 30.26 -12.49 13.36
C PHE A 149 30.72 -11.15 13.96
N ASN A 150 30.96 -11.10 15.28
CA ASN A 150 31.47 -9.94 16.03
C ASN A 150 30.69 -8.62 15.83
N PHE A 151 29.36 -8.68 15.88
CA PHE A 151 28.49 -7.49 15.83
C PHE A 151 27.19 -7.70 16.62
N GLU A 152 26.60 -6.60 17.10
CA GLU A 152 25.32 -6.65 17.81
C GLU A 152 24.13 -6.70 16.86
N LEU A 153 23.25 -7.67 17.09
CA LEU A 153 22.10 -7.98 16.25
C LEU A 153 20.79 -7.45 16.83
N GLN A 154 19.99 -6.81 15.99
CA GLN A 154 18.61 -6.48 16.34
C GLN A 154 17.74 -7.75 16.24
N ALA A 155 17.02 -8.05 17.31
CA ALA A 155 16.21 -9.27 17.39
C ALA A 155 14.83 -9.01 18.01
N ALA A 156 13.80 -9.68 17.49
CA ALA A 156 12.46 -9.68 18.08
C ALA A 156 11.85 -11.08 18.06
N ALA A 157 10.96 -11.35 19.01
CA ALA A 157 10.21 -12.59 19.11
C ALA A 157 8.74 -12.33 19.49
N ASN A 158 7.82 -13.04 18.85
CA ASN A 158 6.40 -13.07 19.20
C ASN A 158 5.95 -14.54 19.37
N ASP A 159 4.64 -14.79 19.45
CA ASP A 159 4.12 -16.15 19.65
C ASP A 159 4.32 -17.10 18.46
N ASN A 160 4.54 -16.57 17.26
CA ASN A 160 4.60 -17.36 16.03
C ASN A 160 5.95 -17.34 15.32
N THR A 161 6.81 -16.38 15.63
CA THR A 161 8.00 -16.06 14.83
C THR A 161 9.12 -15.42 15.65
N ILE A 162 10.34 -15.61 15.18
CA ILE A 162 11.56 -14.91 15.63
C ILE A 162 12.11 -14.16 14.42
N ILE A 163 12.58 -12.93 14.58
CA ILE A 163 13.29 -12.18 13.53
C ILE A 163 14.67 -11.75 14.02
N LEU A 164 15.68 -11.96 13.18
CA LEU A 164 17.03 -11.44 13.33
C LEU A 164 17.31 -10.53 12.13
N SER A 165 17.62 -9.26 12.39
CA SER A 165 17.98 -8.29 11.34
C SER A 165 19.50 -8.16 11.26
N LEU A 166 20.06 -8.63 10.16
CA LEU A 166 21.49 -8.74 9.92
C LEU A 166 21.99 -7.56 9.07
N GLY A 167 23.23 -7.16 9.33
CA GLY A 167 23.95 -6.16 8.56
C GLY A 167 24.23 -6.57 7.12
N ALA A 168 24.51 -5.59 6.28
CA ALA A 168 24.98 -5.75 4.92
C ALA A 168 26.42 -6.31 4.82
N THR A 169 26.88 -7.17 5.73
CA THR A 169 28.26 -7.70 5.75
C THR A 169 28.34 -9.21 5.94
N HIS A 170 27.21 -9.89 6.16
CA HIS A 170 27.21 -11.31 6.52
C HIS A 170 26.40 -12.13 5.51
N SER A 171 26.95 -13.28 5.11
CA SER A 171 26.25 -14.35 4.41
C SER A 171 26.55 -15.67 5.13
N PHE A 172 25.62 -16.61 5.03
CA PHE A 172 25.71 -17.95 5.59
C PHE A 172 24.68 -18.84 4.89
N PRO A 173 24.89 -20.17 4.82
CA PRO A 173 23.87 -21.10 4.37
C PRO A 173 22.65 -21.05 5.30
N LEU A 174 21.47 -20.88 4.72
CA LEU A 174 20.26 -20.64 5.50
C LEU A 174 19.84 -21.87 6.33
N ASP A 175 20.04 -23.06 5.79
CA ASP A 175 19.74 -24.35 6.40
C ASP A 175 20.63 -24.67 7.61
N GLU A 176 21.89 -24.22 7.61
CA GLU A 176 22.82 -24.44 8.72
C GLU A 176 22.40 -23.74 10.02
N VAL A 177 21.57 -22.70 9.96
CA VAL A 177 21.11 -21.95 11.14
C VAL A 177 20.39 -22.86 12.15
N PHE A 178 19.70 -23.90 11.68
CA PHE A 178 19.05 -24.87 12.58
C PHE A 178 20.06 -25.59 13.50
N ASN A 179 21.32 -25.70 13.07
CA ASN A 179 22.39 -26.40 13.79
C ASN A 179 23.28 -25.47 14.63
N TYR A 180 23.02 -24.16 14.63
CA TYR A 180 23.85 -23.19 15.36
C TYR A 180 23.77 -23.35 16.88
N LEU A 181 22.67 -23.91 17.38
CA LEU A 181 22.44 -24.21 18.79
C LEU A 181 22.38 -25.73 19.00
N HIS A 182 23.07 -26.20 20.04
CA HIS A 182 23.07 -27.60 20.43
C HIS A 182 22.33 -27.79 21.76
N PRO A 183 21.50 -28.84 21.94
CA PRO A 183 20.71 -29.04 23.16
C PRO A 183 21.56 -29.09 24.44
N ASN A 184 22.76 -29.67 24.39
CA ASN A 184 23.65 -29.75 25.56
C ASN A 184 24.28 -28.42 25.98
N THR A 185 24.36 -27.42 25.09
CA THR A 185 25.07 -26.15 25.33
C THR A 185 24.13 -24.95 25.39
N VAL A 186 22.91 -25.06 24.85
CA VAL A 186 21.96 -23.96 24.74
C VAL A 186 21.64 -23.29 26.08
N ARG A 187 21.59 -24.06 27.16
CA ARG A 187 21.34 -23.54 28.52
C ARG A 187 22.40 -22.52 28.94
N GLN A 188 23.68 -22.86 28.76
CA GLN A 188 24.79 -21.97 29.11
C GLN A 188 24.81 -20.73 28.21
N ILE A 189 24.57 -20.91 26.91
CA ILE A 189 24.50 -19.81 25.94
C ILE A 189 23.36 -18.85 26.31
N LEU A 190 22.18 -19.38 26.64
CA LEU A 190 21.02 -18.59 27.01
C LEU A 190 21.26 -17.84 28.33
N ILE A 191 21.85 -18.48 29.33
CA ILE A 191 22.21 -17.82 30.59
C ILE A 191 23.07 -16.59 30.28
N GLN A 192 24.15 -16.73 29.49
CA GLN A 192 25.00 -15.61 29.10
C GLN A 192 24.25 -14.56 28.28
N ALA A 193 23.31 -14.96 27.41
CA ALA A 193 22.49 -14.03 26.63
C ALA A 193 21.50 -13.22 27.48
N VAL A 194 20.95 -13.83 28.55
CA VAL A 194 20.03 -13.17 29.47
C VAL A 194 20.72 -12.11 30.31
N LEU A 195 21.98 -12.33 30.69
CA LEU A 195 22.75 -11.35 31.46
C LEU A 195 22.87 -10.03 30.71
N ASP A 196 22.97 -10.05 29.38
CA ASP A 196 22.99 -8.85 28.54
C ASP A 196 21.58 -8.32 28.19
N SER A 197 20.51 -8.93 28.72
CA SER A 197 19.13 -8.60 28.38
C SER A 197 18.44 -7.78 29.48
N PRO A 198 17.58 -6.81 29.12
CA PRO A 198 16.83 -5.98 30.08
C PRO A 198 15.93 -6.79 31.03
N ILE A 199 15.55 -8.00 30.60
CA ILE A 199 14.70 -8.88 31.38
C ILE A 199 15.37 -9.29 32.69
N PHE A 200 16.70 -9.42 32.70
CA PHE A 200 17.46 -9.76 33.90
C PHE A 200 17.34 -8.66 34.96
N GLU A 201 17.51 -7.39 34.58
CA GLU A 201 17.40 -6.26 35.50
C GLU A 201 15.99 -6.13 36.11
N VAL A 202 14.97 -6.36 35.28
CA VAL A 202 13.57 -6.34 35.73
C VAL A 202 13.32 -7.44 36.76
N ARG A 203 13.74 -8.67 36.47
CA ARG A 203 13.56 -9.83 37.37
C ARG A 203 14.43 -9.73 38.62
N TRP A 204 15.65 -9.21 38.50
CA TRP A 204 16.53 -8.91 39.62
C TRP A 204 15.86 -7.96 40.60
N ARG A 205 15.31 -6.84 40.10
CA ARG A 205 14.62 -5.85 40.93
C ARG A 205 13.40 -6.44 41.62
N TRP A 206 12.66 -7.34 40.96
CA TRP A 206 11.55 -8.06 41.58
C TRP A 206 12.05 -8.96 42.70
N ASN A 207 13.12 -9.73 42.48
CA ASN A 207 13.69 -10.63 43.47
C ASN A 207 14.29 -9.90 44.66
N ALA A 208 15.11 -8.88 44.43
CA ALA A 208 15.64 -8.02 45.48
C ALA A 208 14.51 -7.36 46.29
N SER A 209 13.43 -6.93 45.62
CA SER A 209 12.25 -6.41 46.31
C SER A 209 11.54 -7.50 47.10
N ARG A 210 11.20 -8.66 46.50
CA ARG A 210 10.48 -9.80 47.10
C ARG A 210 11.20 -10.32 48.34
N ALA A 211 12.52 -10.49 48.26
CA ALA A 211 13.40 -10.93 49.34
C ALA A 211 13.63 -9.87 50.43
N LEU A 212 13.08 -8.66 50.26
CA LEU A 212 13.28 -7.52 51.19
C LEU A 212 14.76 -7.10 51.31
N ALA A 213 15.58 -7.40 50.30
CA ALA A 213 16.97 -6.97 50.23
C ALA A 213 17.09 -5.45 50.03
N VAL A 214 16.06 -4.82 49.48
CA VAL A 214 15.94 -3.37 49.33
C VAL A 214 14.72 -2.83 50.08
N LEU A 215 14.87 -1.64 50.68
CA LEU A 215 13.82 -0.99 51.47
C LEU A 215 12.62 -0.58 50.61
N ARG A 216 11.46 -1.18 50.86
CA ARG A 216 10.20 -0.79 50.19
C ARG A 216 9.53 0.44 50.83
N ARG A 217 9.83 0.71 52.10
CA ARG A 217 9.31 1.86 52.87
C ARG A 217 10.44 2.53 53.64
N ARG A 218 10.43 3.85 53.70
CA ARG A 218 11.35 4.67 54.51
C ARG A 218 10.54 5.74 55.24
N ALA A 219 10.70 5.84 56.56
CA ALA A 219 9.96 6.76 57.41
C ALA A 219 8.42 6.73 57.20
N GLY A 220 7.85 5.52 57.15
CA GLY A 220 6.40 5.31 56.99
C GLY A 220 5.85 5.55 55.57
N LYS A 221 6.67 6.05 54.62
CA LYS A 221 6.26 6.29 53.23
C LYS A 221 6.83 5.21 52.30
N LYS A 222 6.11 4.91 51.21
CA LYS A 222 6.59 4.00 50.15
C LYS A 222 7.77 4.65 49.43
N VAL A 223 8.85 3.90 49.23
CA VAL A 223 10.01 4.38 48.47
C VAL A 223 9.60 4.55 46.99
N PRO A 224 9.87 5.70 46.36
CA PRO A 224 9.62 5.91 44.93
C PRO A 224 10.33 4.87 44.06
N ALA A 225 9.69 4.46 42.95
CA ALA A 225 10.21 3.41 42.08
C ALA A 225 11.61 3.73 41.50
N GLN A 226 11.91 5.00 41.22
CA GLN A 226 13.23 5.43 40.76
C GLN A 226 14.33 5.14 41.78
N ILE A 227 14.08 5.43 43.06
CA ILE A 227 15.03 5.16 44.14
C ILE A 227 15.17 3.64 44.36
N GLN A 228 14.07 2.88 44.23
CA GLN A 228 14.15 1.42 44.29
C GLN A 228 15.03 0.84 43.18
N ARG A 229 14.98 1.40 41.96
CA ARG A 229 15.85 0.97 40.85
C ARG A 229 17.32 1.22 41.16
N ILE A 230 17.67 2.44 41.56
CA ILE A 230 19.03 2.81 41.96
C ILE A 230 19.54 1.87 43.06
N GLN A 231 18.75 1.65 44.11
CA GLN A 231 19.15 0.76 45.20
C GLN A 231 19.31 -0.70 44.78
N THR A 232 18.53 -1.19 43.81
CA THR A 232 18.69 -2.55 43.27
C THR A 232 19.89 -2.68 42.33
N GLU A 233 20.23 -1.63 41.58
CA GLU A 233 21.46 -1.55 40.77
C GLU A 233 22.69 -1.53 41.68
N ASP A 234 22.69 -0.70 42.74
CA ASP A 234 23.74 -0.68 43.76
C ASP A 234 23.94 -2.07 44.38
N LEU A 235 22.86 -2.79 44.66
CA LEU A 235 22.93 -4.16 45.20
C LEU A 235 23.59 -5.14 44.21
N ILE A 236 23.33 -5.00 42.90
CA ILE A 236 23.94 -5.85 41.88
C ILE A 236 25.46 -5.65 41.86
N SER A 237 25.94 -4.40 42.02
CA SER A 237 27.37 -4.09 42.01
C SER A 237 28.15 -4.79 43.13
N LEU A 238 27.49 -5.10 44.23
CA LEU A 238 28.09 -5.78 45.39
C LEU A 238 28.02 -7.30 45.27
N VAL A 239 26.93 -7.83 44.69
CA VAL A 239 26.64 -9.27 44.67
C VAL A 239 27.14 -9.93 43.39
N PHE A 240 27.08 -9.22 42.26
CA PHE A 240 27.44 -9.70 40.94
C PHE A 240 28.13 -8.58 40.14
N PRO A 241 29.38 -8.23 40.48
CA PRO A 241 30.09 -7.10 39.87
C PRO A 241 30.27 -7.25 38.35
N ASP A 242 30.54 -8.48 37.88
CA ASP A 242 30.67 -8.83 36.46
C ASP A 242 29.43 -8.48 35.62
N GLN A 243 28.25 -8.38 36.26
CA GLN A 243 27.02 -7.98 35.56
C GLN A 243 27.06 -6.54 35.06
N LEU A 244 27.75 -5.65 35.78
CA LEU A 244 27.93 -4.23 35.45
C LEU A 244 29.32 -3.92 34.88
N ALA A 245 30.19 -4.93 34.75
CA ALA A 245 31.55 -4.72 34.29
C ALA A 245 31.55 -4.25 32.82
N CYS A 246 32.51 -3.36 32.51
CA CYS A 246 32.71 -2.90 31.14
C CYS A 246 33.09 -4.09 30.25
N PHE A 247 32.50 -4.17 29.06
CA PHE A 247 32.78 -5.24 28.10
C PHE A 247 34.26 -5.33 27.73
N GLU A 248 35.01 -4.22 27.76
CA GLU A 248 36.45 -4.19 27.51
C GLU A 248 37.28 -4.94 28.57
N ASN A 249 36.75 -5.13 29.78
CA ASN A 249 37.44 -5.78 30.89
C ASN A 249 37.10 -7.26 31.05
N ILE A 250 36.07 -7.76 30.37
CA ILE A 250 35.63 -9.15 30.48
C ILE A 250 36.21 -9.93 29.30
N ALA A 251 37.12 -10.87 29.59
CA ALA A 251 37.62 -11.81 28.59
C ALA A 251 36.79 -13.12 28.64
N GLY A 252 35.84 -13.26 27.73
CA GLY A 252 35.02 -14.48 27.61
C GLY A 252 33.66 -14.40 28.29
N ASP A 253 33.25 -15.47 28.96
CA ASP A 253 31.92 -15.60 29.56
C ASP A 253 31.92 -15.01 30.98
N ARG A 254 30.81 -14.37 31.39
CA ARG A 254 30.71 -13.76 32.72
C ARG A 254 30.73 -14.86 33.79
N GLU A 255 31.51 -14.67 34.84
CA GLU A 255 31.54 -15.59 35.97
C GLU A 255 30.33 -15.34 36.87
N ILE A 256 29.47 -16.36 37.01
CA ILE A 256 28.22 -16.23 37.77
C ILE A 256 28.50 -16.59 39.24
N PRO A 257 28.28 -15.65 40.18
CA PRO A 257 28.51 -15.91 41.60
C PRO A 257 27.44 -16.85 42.17
N ASP A 258 27.83 -17.73 43.08
CA ASP A 258 26.88 -18.56 43.83
C ASP A 258 26.19 -17.73 44.91
N HIS A 259 25.10 -17.06 44.53
CA HIS A 259 24.30 -16.23 45.41
C HIS A 259 22.79 -16.49 45.22
N PRO A 260 22.00 -16.66 46.30
CA PRO A 260 20.58 -17.01 46.19
C PRO A 260 19.75 -16.07 45.31
N LEU A 261 19.98 -14.75 45.40
CA LEU A 261 19.27 -13.79 44.55
C LEU A 261 19.65 -13.90 43.06
N VAL A 262 20.90 -14.23 42.76
CA VAL A 262 21.38 -14.38 41.38
C VAL A 262 20.81 -15.67 40.80
N ASN A 263 20.94 -16.77 41.55
CA ASN A 263 20.38 -18.08 41.19
C ASN A 263 18.87 -18.01 40.98
N GLN A 264 18.11 -17.34 41.87
CA GLN A 264 16.67 -17.16 41.71
C GLN A 264 16.33 -16.27 40.50
N THR A 265 17.12 -15.22 40.23
CA THR A 265 16.86 -14.34 39.08
C THR A 265 17.11 -15.05 37.75
N ILE A 266 18.19 -15.82 37.66
CA ILE A 266 18.45 -16.66 36.49
C ILE A 266 17.34 -17.71 36.33
N HIS A 267 16.92 -18.35 37.43
CA HIS A 267 15.82 -19.30 37.42
C HIS A 267 14.51 -18.66 36.90
N ASP A 268 14.11 -17.51 37.44
CA ASP A 268 12.89 -16.82 37.00
C ASP A 268 12.97 -16.41 35.51
N CYS A 269 14.14 -15.98 35.03
CA CYS A 269 14.34 -15.69 33.62
C CYS A 269 14.18 -16.94 32.74
N LEU A 270 14.78 -18.07 33.13
CA LEU A 270 14.78 -19.30 32.33
C LEU A 270 13.45 -20.06 32.34
N TYR A 271 12.75 -20.05 33.48
CA TYR A 271 11.57 -20.91 33.71
C TYR A 271 10.24 -20.16 33.87
N GLU A 272 10.23 -18.86 34.19
CA GLU A 272 8.99 -18.08 34.23
C GLU A 272 8.86 -17.19 32.99
N ALA A 273 9.89 -16.39 32.69
CA ALA A 273 9.87 -15.46 31.58
C ALA A 273 10.08 -16.15 30.21
N MET A 274 10.74 -17.30 30.24
CA MET A 274 11.07 -18.14 29.09
C MET A 274 10.74 -19.60 29.39
N ASP A 275 10.99 -20.48 28.43
CA ASP A 275 10.83 -21.93 28.58
C ASP A 275 12.07 -22.65 28.03
N ILE A 276 13.10 -22.80 28.89
CA ILE A 276 14.34 -23.49 28.51
C ILE A 276 14.14 -25.00 28.32
N GLU A 277 13.25 -25.63 29.07
CA GLU A 277 13.05 -27.08 28.95
C GLU A 277 12.44 -27.45 27.59
N LEU A 278 11.45 -26.67 27.14
CA LEU A 278 10.88 -26.88 25.82
C LEU A 278 11.89 -26.58 24.71
N LEU A 279 12.75 -25.57 24.89
CA LEU A 279 13.83 -25.27 23.94
C LEU A 279 14.83 -26.41 23.81
N GLU A 280 15.28 -26.98 24.93
CA GLU A 280 16.18 -28.14 24.94
C GLU A 280 15.55 -29.35 24.23
N ARG A 281 14.25 -29.61 24.47
CA ARG A 281 13.52 -30.69 23.80
C ARG A 281 13.40 -30.46 22.29
N ILE A 282 13.04 -29.25 21.86
CA ILE A 282 12.91 -28.93 20.42
C ILE A 282 14.25 -29.06 19.71
N LEU A 283 15.34 -28.56 20.30
CA LEU A 283 16.67 -28.70 19.71
C LEU A 283 17.13 -30.15 19.64
N ALA A 284 16.77 -30.97 20.63
CA ALA A 284 17.00 -32.41 20.60
C ALA A 284 16.20 -33.09 19.47
N ASP A 285 14.92 -32.72 19.29
CA ASP A 285 14.08 -33.23 18.19
C ASP A 285 14.61 -32.82 16.81
N ILE A 286 15.12 -31.60 16.67
CA ILE A 286 15.78 -31.12 15.45
C ILE A 286 17.03 -31.96 15.15
N HIS A 287 17.91 -32.17 16.14
CA HIS A 287 19.11 -33.00 15.97
C HIS A 287 18.80 -34.49 15.71
N ALA A 288 17.69 -34.99 16.24
CA ALA A 288 17.21 -36.35 16.00
C ALA A 288 16.55 -36.53 14.61
N GLY A 289 16.28 -35.45 13.88
CA GLY A 289 15.56 -35.50 12.61
C GLY A 289 14.05 -35.73 12.74
N ASN A 290 13.46 -35.45 13.91
CA ASN A 290 12.03 -35.62 14.18
C ASN A 290 11.17 -34.46 13.66
N LYS A 291 11.79 -33.39 13.15
CA LYS A 291 11.14 -32.17 12.66
C LYS A 291 11.46 -31.96 11.20
N THR A 292 10.48 -31.49 10.44
CA THR A 292 10.67 -31.05 9.06
C THR A 292 11.25 -29.65 9.07
N LEU A 293 12.40 -29.47 8.42
CA LEU A 293 13.14 -28.20 8.39
C LEU A 293 13.18 -27.69 6.96
N ILE A 294 12.74 -26.45 6.75
CA ILE A 294 12.68 -25.84 5.42
C ILE A 294 13.38 -24.49 5.48
N ALA A 295 14.28 -24.26 4.53
CA ALA A 295 14.97 -22.99 4.35
C ALA A 295 14.52 -22.37 3.02
N LYS A 296 14.00 -21.15 3.05
CA LYS A 296 13.46 -20.46 1.88
C LYS A 296 14.00 -19.04 1.75
N ASP A 297 14.63 -18.77 0.61
CA ASP A 297 14.98 -17.42 0.18
C ASP A 297 13.82 -16.78 -0.57
N LEU A 298 13.36 -15.64 -0.09
CA LEU A 298 12.29 -14.86 -0.67
C LEU A 298 12.79 -13.46 -1.08
N ARG A 299 12.16 -12.92 -2.11
CA ARG A 299 12.38 -11.54 -2.57
C ARG A 299 11.83 -10.49 -1.61
N GLU A 300 10.81 -10.86 -0.84
CA GLU A 300 10.14 -10.01 0.14
C GLU A 300 9.55 -10.88 1.26
N ALA A 301 9.15 -10.24 2.35
CA ALA A 301 8.63 -10.93 3.53
C ALA A 301 7.33 -11.70 3.23
N SER A 302 7.19 -12.90 3.77
CA SER A 302 5.96 -13.69 3.65
C SER A 302 4.78 -13.07 4.43
N PRO A 303 3.53 -13.46 4.12
CA PRO A 303 2.37 -12.96 4.87
C PRO A 303 2.40 -13.30 6.38
N LEU A 304 3.07 -14.38 6.78
CA LEU A 304 3.25 -14.74 8.19
C LEU A 304 4.32 -13.85 8.87
N ALA A 305 5.36 -13.44 8.14
CA ALA A 305 6.42 -12.57 8.66
C ALA A 305 5.93 -11.13 8.96
N HIS A 306 4.84 -10.70 8.34
CA HIS A 306 4.24 -9.39 8.60
C HIS A 306 3.86 -9.13 10.06
N GLU A 307 3.52 -10.18 10.82
CA GLU A 307 3.20 -10.03 12.24
C GLU A 307 4.42 -9.52 13.03
N ILE A 308 5.61 -10.06 12.76
CA ILE A 308 6.83 -9.69 13.48
C ILE A 308 7.49 -8.41 12.94
N LEU A 309 7.31 -8.10 11.65
CA LEU A 309 7.78 -6.83 11.09
C LEU A 309 7.05 -5.63 11.70
N ASN A 310 5.77 -5.80 12.03
CA ASN A 310 4.96 -4.79 12.72
C ASN A 310 4.91 -5.03 14.24
N ALA A 311 5.89 -5.75 14.79
CA ALA A 311 5.89 -6.12 16.19
C ALA A 311 5.88 -4.88 17.10
N ARG A 312 5.19 -5.04 18.23
CA ARG A 312 5.11 -4.01 19.27
C ARG A 312 6.42 -3.97 20.08
N PRO A 313 6.70 -2.87 20.79
CA PRO A 313 7.95 -2.70 21.53
C PRO A 313 8.31 -3.83 22.51
N TYR A 314 7.31 -4.51 23.09
CA TYR A 314 7.53 -5.62 24.03
C TYR A 314 8.06 -6.91 23.40
N ALA A 315 8.03 -7.02 22.07
CA ALA A 315 8.52 -8.18 21.34
C ALA A 315 10.04 -8.11 21.09
N PHE A 316 10.65 -6.93 21.20
CA PHE A 316 12.09 -6.76 21.01
C PHE A 316 12.88 -7.42 22.14
N LEU A 317 14.00 -8.04 21.78
CA LEU A 317 14.89 -8.74 22.69
C LEU A 317 16.08 -7.89 23.12
N ASP A 318 16.24 -6.72 22.49
CA ASP A 318 17.29 -5.72 22.73
C ASP A 318 16.70 -4.34 23.03
N ASP A 319 17.53 -3.42 23.53
CA ASP A 319 17.14 -2.07 23.96
C ASP A 319 17.17 -1.00 22.86
N ALA A 320 17.37 -1.36 21.59
CA ALA A 320 17.49 -0.35 20.53
C ALA A 320 16.19 0.49 20.39
N PRO A 321 16.29 1.83 20.19
CA PRO A 321 15.13 2.69 19.96
C PRO A 321 14.25 2.22 18.80
N LEU A 322 12.96 2.56 18.84
CA LEU A 322 11.99 2.15 17.81
C LEU A 322 12.25 2.79 16.45
N GLU A 323 12.87 3.96 16.45
CA GLU A 323 13.21 4.74 15.27
C GLU A 323 14.39 4.13 14.50
N GLU A 324 15.28 3.41 15.19
CA GLU A 324 16.50 2.82 14.65
C GLU A 324 16.31 1.35 14.21
N ARG A 325 15.06 0.87 14.21
CA ARG A 325 14.72 -0.52 13.87
C ARG A 325 14.73 -0.75 12.37
N ARG A 326 15.58 -1.66 11.93
CA ARG A 326 15.71 -2.08 10.53
C ARG A 326 14.43 -2.74 10.01
N THR A 327 13.69 -3.46 10.85
CA THR A 327 12.40 -4.08 10.47
C THR A 327 11.34 -3.07 9.99
N ARG A 328 11.46 -1.78 10.33
CA ARG A 328 10.56 -0.73 9.83
C ARG A 328 10.90 -0.25 8.42
N ALA A 329 12.12 -0.51 7.94
CA ALA A 329 12.51 -0.25 6.56
C ALA A 329 11.88 -1.25 5.58
N VAL A 330 11.38 -2.38 6.09
CA VAL A 330 10.68 -3.40 5.29
C VAL A 330 9.29 -2.88 4.91
N MET A 331 9.07 -2.67 3.61
CA MET A 331 7.75 -2.30 3.08
C MET A 331 6.87 -3.54 2.86
N ASN A 332 5.68 -3.54 3.46
CA ASN A 332 4.71 -4.62 3.30
C ASN A 332 3.87 -4.44 2.02
N ARG A 333 3.82 -5.46 1.15
CA ARG A 333 2.84 -5.55 0.04
C ARG A 333 1.59 -6.32 0.47
N ARG A 334 0.49 -6.15 -0.25
CA ARG A 334 -0.72 -6.96 -0.07
C ARG A 334 -0.81 -7.93 -1.23
N TRP A 335 -0.82 -9.22 -0.91
CA TRP A 335 -0.99 -10.30 -1.87
C TRP A 335 -2.45 -10.71 -1.94
N LEU A 336 -2.91 -11.04 -3.14
CA LEU A 336 -4.27 -11.51 -3.37
C LEU A 336 -4.28 -12.92 -3.99
N ASP A 337 -3.16 -13.39 -4.56
CA ASP A 337 -3.10 -14.66 -5.29
C ASP A 337 -1.93 -15.56 -4.80
N PRO A 338 -2.16 -16.85 -4.46
CA PRO A 338 -1.11 -17.82 -4.16
C PRO A 338 -0.06 -18.00 -5.26
N LYS A 339 -0.41 -17.80 -6.54
CA LYS A 339 0.58 -17.96 -7.62
C LYS A 339 1.62 -16.83 -7.59
N GLU A 340 1.18 -15.57 -7.44
CA GLU A 340 2.08 -14.43 -7.20
C GLU A 340 2.97 -14.67 -5.96
N ALA A 341 2.44 -15.36 -4.96
CA ALA A 341 3.18 -15.74 -3.76
C ALA A 341 4.22 -16.85 -4.02
N SER A 342 3.93 -17.83 -4.88
CA SER A 342 4.89 -18.87 -5.27
C SER A 342 6.08 -18.32 -6.07
N GLU A 343 5.86 -17.23 -6.82
CA GLU A 343 6.88 -16.50 -7.58
C GLU A 343 7.78 -15.60 -6.70
N LEU A 344 7.55 -15.55 -5.38
CA LEU A 344 8.36 -14.76 -4.45
C LEU A 344 9.83 -15.21 -4.36
N GLY A 345 10.18 -16.40 -4.86
CA GLY A 345 11.57 -16.86 -4.90
C GLY A 345 12.36 -16.44 -6.14
N GLN A 346 11.73 -16.29 -7.31
CA GLN A 346 12.43 -16.34 -8.62
C GLN A 346 12.76 -14.97 -9.21
N LEU A 347 13.98 -14.41 -9.22
CA LEU A 347 14.30 -13.03 -9.71
C LEU A 347 13.84 -12.70 -11.14
N ASP A 348 13.65 -11.43 -11.49
CA ASP A 348 13.27 -11.03 -12.86
C ASP A 348 14.48 -11.12 -13.80
N GLN A 349 14.37 -11.89 -14.88
CA GLN A 349 15.43 -12.05 -15.87
C GLN A 349 15.92 -10.71 -16.42
N ALA A 350 15.01 -9.78 -16.71
CA ALA A 350 15.39 -8.46 -17.22
C ALA A 350 16.17 -7.63 -16.17
N ALA A 351 15.92 -7.85 -14.88
CA ALA A 351 16.68 -7.22 -13.81
C ALA A 351 18.08 -7.85 -13.65
N ILE A 352 18.20 -9.17 -13.80
CA ILE A 352 19.49 -9.88 -13.85
C ILE A 352 20.34 -9.35 -15.00
N ASP A 353 19.77 -9.30 -16.21
CA ASP A 353 20.47 -8.85 -17.41
C ASP A 353 20.90 -7.39 -17.32
N ALA A 354 20.04 -6.51 -16.79
CA ALA A 354 20.36 -5.11 -16.58
C ALA A 354 21.53 -4.93 -15.60
N VAL A 355 21.55 -5.68 -14.48
CA VAL A 355 22.66 -5.60 -13.52
C VAL A 355 23.94 -6.18 -14.13
N ARG A 356 23.89 -7.30 -14.84
CA ARG A 356 25.05 -7.85 -15.57
C ARG A 356 25.63 -6.84 -16.55
N ALA A 357 24.77 -6.15 -17.32
CA ALA A 357 25.20 -5.13 -18.26
C ALA A 357 25.81 -3.89 -17.59
N GLU A 358 25.26 -3.43 -16.47
CA GLU A 358 25.77 -2.26 -15.72
C GLU A 358 27.09 -2.53 -14.98
N VAL A 359 27.36 -3.80 -14.67
CA VAL A 359 28.55 -4.24 -13.93
C VAL A 359 29.68 -4.59 -14.89
N TRP A 360 29.33 -5.05 -16.09
CA TRP A 360 30.30 -5.19 -17.17
C TRP A 360 30.91 -3.82 -17.53
N PRO A 361 32.23 -3.73 -17.72
CA PRO A 361 32.92 -2.45 -17.77
C PRO A 361 32.70 -1.81 -19.13
N ASP A 362 32.35 -0.53 -19.14
CA ASP A 362 32.26 0.26 -20.37
C ASP A 362 33.62 0.89 -20.67
N VAL A 363 34.48 0.11 -21.32
CA VAL A 363 35.87 0.47 -21.57
C VAL A 363 36.02 1.22 -22.89
N GLN A 364 36.57 2.44 -22.84
CA GLN A 364 36.90 3.26 -24.01
C GLN A 364 38.41 3.53 -24.14
N THR A 365 39.15 3.44 -23.04
CA THR A 365 40.60 3.71 -22.97
C THR A 365 41.40 2.53 -22.43
N GLY A 366 42.71 2.51 -22.71
CA GLY A 366 43.60 1.47 -22.19
C GLY A 366 43.70 1.45 -20.65
N ASP A 367 43.58 2.61 -20.00
CA ASP A 367 43.60 2.71 -18.54
C ASP A 367 42.34 2.09 -17.90
N GLU A 368 41.16 2.35 -18.48
CA GLU A 368 39.90 1.73 -18.04
C GLU A 368 39.92 0.20 -18.23
N LEU A 369 40.57 -0.29 -19.30
CA LEU A 369 40.74 -1.73 -19.52
C LEU A 369 41.66 -2.35 -18.46
N LEU A 370 42.72 -1.65 -18.07
CA LEU A 370 43.63 -2.09 -17.03
C LEU A 370 42.92 -2.16 -15.68
N ASP A 371 42.13 -1.14 -15.33
CA ASP A 371 41.31 -1.14 -14.12
C ASP A 371 40.32 -2.32 -14.10
N ALA A 372 39.68 -2.60 -15.24
CA ALA A 372 38.79 -3.75 -15.38
C ALA A 372 39.51 -5.10 -15.16
N LEU A 373 40.73 -5.26 -15.71
CA LEU A 373 41.56 -6.46 -15.49
C LEU A 373 41.96 -6.62 -14.02
N VAL A 374 42.26 -5.52 -13.33
CA VAL A 374 42.63 -5.55 -11.91
C VAL A 374 41.42 -5.89 -11.03
N LEU A 375 40.24 -5.39 -11.38
CA LEU A 375 38.99 -5.57 -10.63
C LEU A 375 38.41 -6.98 -10.83
N PHE A 376 38.40 -7.51 -12.06
CA PHE A 376 37.88 -8.85 -12.33
C PHE A 376 38.90 -9.97 -12.17
N GLY A 377 40.18 -9.62 -12.01
CA GLY A 377 41.31 -10.54 -11.88
C GLY A 377 41.81 -11.05 -13.24
N PHE A 378 40.91 -11.47 -14.14
CA PHE A 378 41.26 -11.91 -15.49
C PHE A 378 40.10 -11.73 -16.47
N LEU A 379 40.43 -11.67 -17.77
CA LEU A 379 39.47 -11.79 -18.87
C LEU A 379 39.89 -12.92 -19.80
N THR A 380 38.93 -13.70 -20.29
CA THR A 380 39.21 -14.71 -21.32
C THR A 380 39.39 -14.06 -22.70
N GLU A 381 40.00 -14.76 -23.65
CA GLU A 381 40.15 -14.26 -25.01
C GLU A 381 38.80 -13.97 -25.69
N ASP A 382 37.79 -14.80 -25.46
CA ASP A 382 36.46 -14.61 -26.04
C ASP A 382 35.74 -13.39 -25.45
N GLU A 383 35.93 -13.12 -24.16
CA GLU A 383 35.40 -11.92 -23.50
C GLU A 383 36.11 -10.65 -23.99
N GLY A 384 37.42 -10.71 -24.18
CA GLY A 384 38.19 -9.59 -24.73
C GLY A 384 37.74 -9.21 -26.14
N LYS A 385 37.40 -10.20 -26.99
CA LYS A 385 36.83 -9.97 -28.34
C LYS A 385 35.39 -9.46 -28.29
N ARG A 386 34.60 -9.92 -27.33
CA ARG A 386 33.20 -9.51 -27.14
C ARG A 386 33.10 -8.05 -26.65
N GLY A 387 34.06 -7.61 -25.83
CA GLY A 387 34.11 -6.27 -25.26
C GLY A 387 32.80 -5.85 -24.58
N ASN A 388 32.31 -4.64 -24.84
CA ASN A 388 31.04 -4.11 -24.31
C ASN A 388 29.84 -4.28 -25.30
N SER A 389 29.88 -5.29 -26.19
CA SER A 389 28.93 -5.51 -27.30
C SER A 389 28.96 -4.49 -28.45
N LEU A 390 29.57 -3.31 -28.27
CA LEU A 390 29.68 -2.24 -29.28
C LEU A 390 31.12 -2.02 -29.78
N THR A 391 32.13 -2.29 -28.94
CA THR A 391 33.56 -2.16 -29.27
C THR A 391 34.34 -3.43 -28.93
N ASP A 392 35.17 -3.87 -29.88
CA ASP A 392 36.20 -4.89 -29.67
C ASP A 392 37.39 -4.27 -28.92
N TRP A 393 37.85 -4.90 -27.84
CA TRP A 393 38.97 -4.39 -27.02
C TRP A 393 40.35 -4.79 -27.54
N SER A 394 40.43 -5.52 -28.67
CA SER A 394 41.70 -6.01 -29.24
C SER A 394 42.77 -4.92 -29.45
N SER A 395 42.38 -3.71 -29.85
CA SER A 395 43.31 -2.57 -30.02
C SER A 395 43.85 -2.05 -28.68
N LEU A 396 43.00 -2.02 -27.65
CA LEU A 396 43.36 -1.58 -26.29
C LEU A 396 44.28 -2.61 -25.61
N PHE A 397 44.03 -3.91 -25.83
CA PHE A 397 44.97 -4.95 -25.39
C PHE A 397 46.35 -4.80 -26.05
N ALA A 398 46.40 -4.46 -27.34
CA ALA A 398 47.68 -4.20 -28.02
C ALA A 398 48.44 -3.02 -27.40
N GLU A 399 47.75 -1.93 -27.06
CA GLU A 399 48.33 -0.78 -26.36
C GLU A 399 48.88 -1.16 -24.96
N LEU A 400 48.14 -2.01 -24.22
CA LEU A 400 48.58 -2.50 -22.90
C LEU A 400 49.77 -3.45 -22.98
N LEU A 401 49.86 -4.25 -24.04
CA LEU A 401 51.02 -5.11 -24.32
C LEU A 401 52.26 -4.27 -24.64
N GLU A 402 52.14 -3.24 -25.50
CA GLU A 402 53.25 -2.34 -25.85
C GLU A 402 53.75 -1.53 -24.65
N SER A 403 52.82 -1.03 -23.83
CA SER A 403 53.13 -0.28 -22.60
C SER A 403 53.59 -1.16 -21.43
N LYS A 404 53.61 -2.49 -21.61
CA LYS A 404 54.03 -3.49 -20.60
C LYS A 404 53.20 -3.50 -19.31
N ARG A 405 51.90 -3.22 -19.41
CA ARG A 405 50.97 -3.13 -18.27
C ARG A 405 50.07 -4.36 -18.12
N ALA A 406 49.86 -5.11 -19.19
CA ALA A 406 49.15 -6.39 -19.17
C ALA A 406 49.91 -7.45 -19.98
N THR A 407 49.63 -8.73 -19.75
CA THR A 407 50.16 -9.83 -20.56
C THR A 407 49.10 -10.89 -20.85
N LYS A 408 49.38 -11.75 -21.83
CA LYS A 408 48.58 -12.93 -22.12
C LYS A 408 49.20 -14.15 -21.41
N LEU A 409 48.43 -14.80 -20.56
CA LEU A 409 48.81 -16.05 -19.90
C LEU A 409 48.15 -17.23 -20.63
N ILE A 410 48.97 -18.14 -21.15
CA ILE A 410 48.55 -19.28 -21.95
C ILE A 410 48.70 -20.54 -21.11
N THR A 411 47.57 -21.19 -20.82
CA THR A 411 47.50 -22.52 -20.21
C THR A 411 47.22 -23.58 -21.28
N ASP A 412 47.29 -24.86 -20.92
CA ASP A 412 46.99 -25.97 -21.84
C ASP A 412 45.53 -25.96 -22.33
N LYS A 413 44.62 -25.33 -21.58
CA LYS A 413 43.17 -25.32 -21.87
C LYS A 413 42.64 -23.95 -22.31
N GLN A 414 43.21 -22.85 -21.85
CA GLN A 414 42.61 -21.52 -21.99
C GLN A 414 43.65 -20.40 -22.00
N GLN A 415 43.28 -19.24 -22.55
CA GLN A 415 44.14 -18.06 -22.63
C GLN A 415 43.49 -16.88 -21.90
N PHE A 416 44.25 -16.26 -21.00
CA PHE A 416 43.80 -15.19 -20.13
C PHE A 416 44.55 -13.90 -20.40
N TRP A 417 43.83 -12.78 -20.37
CA TRP A 417 44.37 -11.44 -20.26
C TRP A 417 44.43 -11.06 -18.79
N ILE A 418 45.62 -10.65 -18.32
CA ILE A 418 45.87 -10.34 -16.90
C ILE A 418 46.74 -9.08 -16.79
N ALA A 419 46.40 -8.22 -15.84
CA ALA A 419 47.21 -7.06 -15.47
C ALA A 419 48.48 -7.49 -14.69
N VAL A 420 49.59 -6.78 -14.86
CA VAL A 420 50.86 -7.12 -14.19
C VAL A 420 50.71 -7.15 -12.65
N GLU A 421 49.80 -6.34 -12.10
CA GLU A 421 49.46 -6.24 -10.68
C GLU A 421 48.86 -7.53 -10.09
N ARG A 422 48.19 -8.34 -10.90
CA ARG A 422 47.54 -9.60 -10.49
C ARG A 422 48.26 -10.85 -11.00
N LEU A 423 49.32 -10.65 -11.78
CA LEU A 423 50.08 -11.73 -12.41
C LEU A 423 50.65 -12.76 -11.41
N PRO A 424 51.18 -12.38 -10.22
CA PRO A 424 51.66 -13.36 -9.26
C PRO A 424 50.56 -14.28 -8.72
N GLU A 425 49.34 -13.77 -8.54
CA GLU A 425 48.20 -14.56 -8.07
C GLU A 425 47.86 -15.65 -9.09
N MET A 426 47.85 -15.30 -10.38
CA MET A 426 47.59 -16.26 -11.45
C MET A 426 48.74 -17.25 -11.68
N GLN A 427 50.01 -16.84 -11.49
CA GLN A 427 51.15 -17.78 -11.52
C GLN A 427 51.11 -18.78 -10.37
N ALA A 428 50.65 -18.37 -9.19
CA ALA A 428 50.49 -19.27 -8.05
C ALA A 428 49.42 -20.34 -8.31
N VAL A 429 48.36 -20.00 -9.05
CA VAL A 429 47.30 -20.95 -9.45
C VAL A 429 47.73 -21.82 -10.63
N PHE A 430 48.41 -21.24 -11.64
CA PHE A 430 48.86 -21.91 -12.86
C PHE A 430 50.39 -21.84 -13.02
N PRO A 431 51.17 -22.64 -12.27
CA PRO A 431 52.63 -22.55 -12.25
C PRO A 431 53.30 -22.91 -13.59
N ASN A 432 52.62 -23.67 -14.45
CA ASN A 432 53.15 -24.10 -15.76
C ASN A 432 52.72 -23.21 -16.93
N ALA A 433 51.98 -22.12 -16.68
CA ALA A 433 51.44 -21.28 -17.74
C ALA A 433 52.53 -20.41 -18.39
N LYS A 434 52.46 -20.25 -19.72
CA LYS A 434 53.41 -19.44 -20.48
C LYS A 434 52.91 -18.01 -20.62
N MET A 435 53.77 -17.03 -20.40
CA MET A 435 53.46 -15.62 -20.61
C MET A 435 53.88 -15.17 -22.01
N SER A 436 53.04 -14.37 -22.65
CA SER A 436 53.35 -13.78 -23.96
C SER A 436 52.84 -12.35 -24.02
N PRO A 437 53.71 -11.33 -23.94
CA PRO A 437 55.17 -11.37 -23.73
C PRO A 437 55.56 -11.58 -22.25
N GLU A 438 56.81 -11.99 -22.01
CA GLU A 438 57.35 -12.06 -20.63
C GLU A 438 57.43 -10.66 -20.02
N MET A 439 56.87 -10.51 -18.82
CA MET A 439 56.85 -9.24 -18.08
C MET A 439 57.61 -9.39 -16.76
N PRO A 440 58.51 -8.44 -16.42
CA PRO A 440 59.10 -8.40 -15.09
C PRO A 440 58.06 -7.95 -14.06
N ILE A 441 57.91 -8.72 -12.98
CA ILE A 441 57.04 -8.38 -11.85
C ILE A 441 57.83 -7.49 -10.90
N PRO A 442 57.36 -6.27 -10.58
CA PRO A 442 58.00 -5.42 -9.57
C PRO A 442 58.00 -6.07 -8.17
N ASP A 443 59.11 -5.95 -7.43
CA ASP A 443 59.31 -6.57 -6.10
C ASP A 443 58.14 -6.28 -5.13
N ARG A 444 57.61 -5.05 -5.14
CA ARG A 444 56.50 -4.63 -4.27
C ARG A 444 55.20 -5.40 -4.52
N ILE A 445 54.95 -5.80 -5.77
CA ILE A 445 53.77 -6.58 -6.17
C ILE A 445 53.98 -8.04 -5.77
N GLU A 446 55.19 -8.55 -5.93
CA GLU A 446 55.55 -9.91 -5.50
C GLU A 446 55.46 -10.09 -3.97
N GLU A 447 55.91 -9.09 -3.20
CA GLU A 447 55.76 -9.06 -1.73
C GLU A 447 54.30 -9.05 -1.29
N ARG A 448 53.44 -8.26 -1.97
CA ARG A 448 52.00 -8.23 -1.70
C ARG A 448 51.34 -9.58 -2.01
N ALA A 449 51.71 -10.22 -3.11
CA ALA A 449 51.17 -11.53 -3.46
C ALA A 449 51.56 -12.61 -2.44
N LYS A 450 52.77 -12.53 -1.86
CA LYS A 450 53.22 -13.42 -0.78
C LYS A 450 52.42 -13.27 0.51
N SER A 451 51.72 -12.15 0.72
CA SER A 451 50.80 -11.98 1.86
C SER A 451 49.39 -12.55 1.63
N ILE A 452 49.08 -13.02 0.41
CA ILE A 452 47.79 -13.62 0.08
C ILE A 452 47.90 -15.13 0.27
N ASP A 453 47.26 -15.64 1.32
CA ASP A 453 47.33 -17.07 1.66
C ASP A 453 46.62 -17.98 0.64
N GLN A 454 45.60 -17.48 -0.07
CA GLN A 454 44.79 -18.25 -1.03
C GLN A 454 44.51 -17.47 -2.34
N PRO A 455 45.44 -17.49 -3.31
CA PRO A 455 45.30 -16.74 -4.57
C PRO A 455 44.08 -17.13 -5.42
N LEU A 456 43.72 -18.42 -5.46
CA LEU A 456 42.54 -18.90 -6.20
C LEU A 456 41.24 -18.29 -5.65
N LYS A 457 41.13 -18.16 -4.33
CA LYS A 457 39.96 -17.58 -3.67
C LYS A 457 39.77 -16.11 -4.04
N GLU A 458 40.86 -15.33 -4.06
CA GLU A 458 40.82 -13.92 -4.47
C GLU A 458 40.44 -13.75 -5.94
N LEU A 459 40.95 -14.62 -6.82
CA LEU A 459 40.59 -14.57 -8.25
C LEU A 459 39.10 -14.90 -8.47
N ILE A 460 38.55 -15.90 -7.78
CA ILE A 460 37.12 -16.23 -7.83
C ILE A 460 36.29 -15.08 -7.25
N ARG A 461 36.74 -14.46 -6.15
CA ARG A 461 36.09 -13.28 -5.56
C ARG A 461 35.95 -12.15 -6.58
N ASN A 462 37.07 -11.76 -7.19
CA ASN A 462 37.13 -10.72 -8.22
C ASN A 462 36.22 -11.05 -9.41
N ARG A 463 36.19 -12.32 -9.83
CA ARG A 463 35.36 -12.76 -10.96
C ARG A 463 33.86 -12.66 -10.66
N LEU A 464 33.44 -12.96 -9.43
CA LEU A 464 32.04 -12.88 -9.02
C LEU A 464 31.51 -11.44 -8.99
N GLU A 465 32.38 -10.44 -8.79
CA GLU A 465 32.00 -9.03 -8.88
C GLU A 465 31.52 -8.63 -10.28
N ALA A 466 31.81 -9.43 -11.31
CA ALA A 466 31.50 -9.17 -12.72
C ALA A 466 30.37 -10.02 -13.32
N SER A 467 29.98 -11.11 -12.66
CA SER A 467 29.28 -12.23 -13.34
C SER A 467 27.75 -12.26 -13.11
N GLY A 468 27.26 -11.68 -12.01
CA GLY A 468 25.89 -11.92 -11.54
C GLY A 468 25.71 -13.37 -11.04
N PRO A 469 24.47 -13.93 -11.02
CA PRO A 469 24.25 -15.34 -10.70
C PRO A 469 25.02 -16.24 -11.67
N ILE A 470 25.81 -17.19 -11.20
CA ILE A 470 26.63 -18.06 -12.05
C ILE A 470 26.78 -19.45 -11.44
N GLN A 471 26.88 -20.50 -12.26
CA GLN A 471 27.09 -21.87 -11.79
C GLN A 471 28.57 -22.14 -11.49
N SER A 472 28.84 -23.08 -10.59
CA SER A 472 30.22 -23.51 -10.28
C SER A 472 30.95 -24.05 -11.52
N GLY A 473 30.28 -24.89 -12.30
CA GLY A 473 30.81 -25.46 -13.55
C GLY A 473 31.17 -24.40 -14.59
N GLN A 474 30.38 -23.32 -14.69
CA GLN A 474 30.67 -22.21 -15.61
C GLN A 474 31.96 -21.47 -15.22
N ILE A 475 32.21 -21.26 -13.91
CA ILE A 475 33.47 -20.69 -13.44
C ILE A 475 34.64 -21.65 -13.70
N ALA A 476 34.43 -22.95 -13.46
CA ALA A 476 35.44 -23.97 -13.70
C ALA A 476 35.84 -24.04 -15.19
N ASP A 477 34.87 -23.99 -16.09
CA ASP A 477 35.07 -23.91 -17.55
C ASP A 477 35.77 -22.62 -17.97
N LEU A 478 35.41 -21.49 -17.34
CA LEU A 478 36.05 -20.18 -17.59
C LEU A 478 37.50 -20.12 -17.11
N MET A 479 37.91 -20.96 -16.15
CA MET A 479 39.28 -21.00 -15.65
C MET A 479 40.06 -22.26 -16.11
N GLY A 480 39.41 -23.23 -16.74
CA GLY A 480 39.99 -24.53 -17.10
C GLY A 480 40.30 -25.44 -15.90
N LEU A 481 39.70 -25.17 -14.73
CA LEU A 481 39.90 -25.91 -13.48
C LEU A 481 38.87 -27.04 -13.32
N SER A 482 38.96 -27.79 -12.22
CA SER A 482 37.94 -28.77 -11.84
C SER A 482 36.86 -28.13 -10.97
N ASP A 483 35.60 -28.56 -11.13
CA ASP A 483 34.46 -28.07 -10.36
C ASP A 483 34.70 -28.13 -8.85
N HIS A 484 35.25 -29.24 -8.36
CA HIS A 484 35.55 -29.43 -6.94
C HIS A 484 36.52 -28.38 -6.38
N GLN A 485 37.52 -27.95 -7.15
CA GLN A 485 38.45 -26.91 -6.72
C GLN A 485 37.74 -25.57 -6.58
N VAL A 486 36.91 -25.19 -7.55
CA VAL A 486 36.15 -23.93 -7.53
C VAL A 486 35.11 -23.94 -6.41
N GLU A 487 34.35 -25.02 -6.27
CA GLU A 487 33.32 -25.16 -5.24
C GLU A 487 33.90 -25.05 -3.83
N SER A 488 35.07 -25.65 -3.57
CA SER A 488 35.75 -25.51 -2.27
C SER A 488 36.07 -24.06 -1.89
N GLN A 489 36.41 -23.22 -2.88
CA GLN A 489 36.70 -21.80 -2.64
C GLN A 489 35.43 -20.95 -2.55
N LEU A 490 34.38 -21.31 -3.31
CA LEU A 490 33.06 -20.66 -3.21
C LEU A 490 32.46 -20.86 -1.82
N VAL A 491 32.57 -22.06 -1.25
CA VAL A 491 32.16 -22.35 0.14
C VAL A 491 32.98 -21.53 1.14
N ALA A 492 34.29 -21.37 0.91
CA ALA A 492 35.12 -20.50 1.75
C ALA A 492 34.69 -19.03 1.68
N LEU A 493 34.34 -18.52 0.50
CA LEU A 493 33.83 -17.16 0.30
C LEU A 493 32.43 -16.95 0.87
N GLU A 494 31.59 -17.98 0.88
CA GLU A 494 30.29 -17.98 1.55
C GLU A 494 30.45 -17.87 3.07
N ASN A 495 31.38 -18.62 3.66
CA ASN A 495 31.70 -18.51 5.09
C ASN A 495 32.25 -17.13 5.50
N GLU A 496 32.90 -16.42 4.57
CA GLU A 496 33.39 -15.06 4.78
C GLU A 496 32.30 -13.99 4.61
N GLY A 497 31.11 -14.34 4.10
CA GLY A 497 30.01 -13.41 3.94
C GLY A 497 29.89 -12.76 2.56
N PHE A 498 30.67 -13.19 1.56
CA PHE A 498 30.80 -12.50 0.27
C PHE A 498 29.74 -12.94 -0.76
N VAL A 499 29.42 -14.24 -0.80
CA VAL A 499 28.57 -14.87 -1.83
C VAL A 499 27.36 -15.55 -1.20
N PHE A 500 26.28 -15.68 -1.95
CA PHE A 500 25.16 -16.57 -1.64
C PHE A 500 25.06 -17.71 -2.64
N ARG A 501 24.73 -18.90 -2.14
CA ARG A 501 24.26 -20.03 -2.93
C ARG A 501 22.72 -20.07 -2.97
N GLY A 502 22.13 -20.30 -4.13
CA GLY A 502 20.67 -20.40 -4.28
C GLY A 502 20.21 -20.61 -5.73
N HIS A 503 18.90 -20.57 -5.95
CA HIS A 503 18.29 -20.60 -7.29
C HIS A 503 17.76 -19.21 -7.61
N PHE A 504 18.50 -18.43 -8.42
CA PHE A 504 18.20 -17.02 -8.64
C PHE A 504 17.56 -16.78 -10.00
N THR A 505 18.04 -17.47 -11.03
CA THR A 505 17.57 -17.36 -12.42
C THR A 505 16.28 -18.17 -12.64
N PRO A 506 15.22 -17.59 -13.25
CA PRO A 506 13.97 -18.31 -13.54
C PRO A 506 14.16 -19.52 -14.47
N GLY A 507 13.55 -20.65 -14.11
CA GLY A 507 13.59 -21.88 -14.93
C GLY A 507 14.89 -22.68 -14.85
N GLN A 508 15.77 -22.35 -13.89
CA GLN A 508 17.04 -23.03 -13.67
C GLN A 508 17.03 -23.78 -12.34
N ASP A 509 17.14 -25.11 -12.39
CA ASP A 509 17.06 -25.99 -11.21
C ASP A 509 18.43 -26.27 -10.56
N GLU A 510 19.52 -25.84 -11.20
CA GLU A 510 20.87 -26.01 -10.66
C GLU A 510 21.22 -24.88 -9.68
N LEU A 511 22.13 -25.16 -8.74
CA LEU A 511 22.58 -24.19 -7.75
C LEU A 511 23.48 -23.14 -8.39
N GLU A 512 23.16 -21.88 -8.13
CA GLU A 512 23.92 -20.72 -8.58
C GLU A 512 24.58 -20.00 -7.40
N TRP A 513 25.64 -19.28 -7.70
CA TRP A 513 26.40 -18.45 -6.79
C TRP A 513 26.31 -17.00 -7.24
N CYS A 514 26.00 -16.08 -6.32
CA CYS A 514 25.91 -14.66 -6.64
C CYS A 514 26.58 -13.80 -5.56
N GLU A 515 27.38 -12.82 -5.97
CA GLU A 515 27.93 -11.80 -5.08
C GLU A 515 26.79 -11.01 -4.41
N ARG A 516 26.91 -10.78 -3.11
CA ARG A 516 25.81 -10.23 -2.32
C ARG A 516 25.33 -8.86 -2.80
N ARG A 517 26.23 -7.94 -3.15
CA ARG A 517 25.83 -6.58 -3.53
C ARG A 517 25.10 -6.59 -4.87
N LEU A 518 25.55 -7.42 -5.81
CA LEU A 518 24.86 -7.70 -7.06
C LEU A 518 23.48 -8.30 -6.80
N LEU A 519 23.38 -9.33 -5.96
CA LEU A 519 22.10 -9.95 -5.62
C LEU A 519 21.10 -8.94 -5.02
N ALA A 520 21.54 -8.15 -4.03
CA ALA A 520 20.73 -7.09 -3.45
C ALA A 520 20.32 -6.01 -4.47
N ARG A 521 21.19 -5.68 -5.43
CA ARG A 521 20.86 -4.76 -6.54
C ARG A 521 19.81 -5.36 -7.49
N ILE A 522 19.94 -6.65 -7.84
CA ILE A 522 18.97 -7.37 -8.68
C ILE A 522 17.59 -7.41 -8.00
N HIS A 523 17.54 -7.71 -6.69
CA HIS A 523 16.30 -7.64 -5.91
C HIS A 523 15.69 -6.24 -5.96
N ARG A 524 16.49 -5.18 -5.72
CA ARG A 524 16.00 -3.79 -5.80
C ARG A 524 15.48 -3.41 -7.19
N TYR A 525 16.14 -3.85 -8.27
CA TYR A 525 15.72 -3.56 -9.64
C TYR A 525 14.43 -4.28 -10.00
N THR A 526 14.32 -5.56 -9.64
CA THR A 526 13.10 -6.36 -9.75
C THR A 526 11.94 -5.66 -9.03
N LEU A 527 12.16 -5.23 -7.78
CA LEU A 527 11.16 -4.50 -7.01
C LEU A 527 10.81 -3.14 -7.63
N LYS A 528 11.80 -2.37 -8.11
CA LYS A 528 11.60 -1.06 -8.74
C LYS A 528 10.81 -1.16 -10.03
N ARG A 529 11.04 -2.20 -10.84
CA ARG A 529 10.33 -2.43 -12.10
C ARG A 529 8.86 -2.75 -11.84
N LEU A 530 8.59 -3.71 -10.96
CA LEU A 530 7.22 -4.00 -10.48
C LEU A 530 6.55 -2.75 -9.88
N ARG A 531 7.30 -1.91 -9.15
CA ARG A 531 6.78 -0.63 -8.62
C ARG A 531 6.46 0.38 -9.72
N SER A 532 7.30 0.49 -10.74
CA SER A 532 7.08 1.46 -11.84
C SER A 532 5.78 1.18 -12.58
N GLU A 533 5.33 -0.07 -12.59
CA GLU A 533 4.04 -0.49 -13.13
C GLU A 533 2.86 -0.09 -12.22
N VAL A 534 3.06 0.03 -10.89
CA VAL A 534 2.00 0.23 -9.89
C VAL A 534 2.11 1.59 -9.15
N GLN A 535 2.98 2.51 -9.59
CA GLN A 535 3.19 3.77 -8.87
C GLN A 535 1.93 4.68 -8.87
N PRO A 536 1.47 5.11 -7.68
CA PRO A 536 0.32 6.01 -7.57
C PRO A 536 0.64 7.40 -8.13
N VAL A 537 -0.38 8.09 -8.66
CA VAL A 537 -0.29 9.49 -9.09
C VAL A 537 -0.52 10.45 -7.94
N SER A 538 0.03 11.66 -8.03
CA SER A 538 -0.26 12.72 -7.07
C SER A 538 -1.74 13.12 -7.08
N ALA A 539 -2.25 13.68 -5.98
CA ALA A 539 -3.62 14.22 -5.94
C ALA A 539 -3.85 15.31 -7.01
N GLN A 540 -2.81 16.07 -7.36
CA GLN A 540 -2.83 17.05 -8.44
C GLN A 540 -3.06 16.38 -9.80
N ASP A 541 -2.28 15.35 -10.13
CA ASP A 541 -2.42 14.63 -11.40
C ASP A 541 -3.74 13.84 -11.47
N PHE A 542 -4.24 13.35 -10.34
CA PHE A 542 -5.58 12.77 -10.27
C PHE A 542 -6.68 13.79 -10.61
N MET A 543 -6.57 15.03 -10.13
CA MET A 543 -7.52 16.10 -10.53
C MET A 543 -7.42 16.46 -12.01
N ARG A 544 -6.20 16.50 -12.59
CA ARG A 544 -6.02 16.68 -14.03
C ARG A 544 -6.72 15.57 -14.82
N PHE A 545 -6.51 14.32 -14.39
CA PHE A 545 -7.20 13.16 -14.97
C PHE A 545 -8.72 13.31 -14.87
N LEU A 546 -9.26 13.69 -13.72
CA LEU A 546 -10.71 13.87 -13.54
C LEU A 546 -11.30 15.00 -14.40
N PHE A 547 -10.55 16.08 -14.66
CA PHE A 547 -10.99 17.15 -15.54
C PHE A 547 -11.14 16.68 -16.99
N ASP A 548 -10.22 15.84 -17.46
CA ASP A 548 -10.33 15.20 -18.77
C ASP A 548 -11.44 14.13 -18.76
N TRP A 549 -11.47 13.27 -17.74
CA TRP A 549 -12.42 12.17 -17.60
C TRP A 549 -13.88 12.63 -17.59
N GLN A 550 -14.18 13.78 -16.97
CA GLN A 550 -15.53 14.38 -16.92
C GLN A 550 -15.73 15.54 -17.90
N TYR A 551 -14.94 15.61 -18.98
CA TYR A 551 -15.14 16.54 -20.10
C TYR A 551 -15.07 18.04 -19.75
N LEU A 552 -14.34 18.46 -18.70
CA LEU A 552 -14.19 19.89 -18.36
C LEU A 552 -13.17 20.61 -19.24
N THR A 553 -12.17 19.88 -19.74
CA THR A 553 -11.12 20.33 -20.66
C THR A 553 -11.48 20.00 -22.12
N GLN A 554 -11.88 18.74 -22.39
CA GLN A 554 -12.27 18.25 -23.71
C GLN A 554 -13.79 18.19 -23.87
N ARG A 555 -14.39 19.34 -24.19
CA ARG A 555 -15.84 19.50 -24.32
C ARG A 555 -16.35 19.17 -25.72
N GLY A 556 -17.40 18.37 -25.80
CA GLY A 556 -18.16 18.08 -27.02
C GLY A 556 -19.40 18.97 -27.22
N GLU A 557 -20.11 18.73 -28.32
CA GLU A 557 -21.30 19.48 -28.77
C GLU A 557 -22.44 18.53 -29.16
N GLY A 558 -23.68 19.00 -29.05
CA GLY A 558 -24.87 18.30 -29.53
C GLY A 558 -25.59 17.40 -28.50
N PRO A 559 -26.76 16.85 -28.88
CA PRO A 559 -27.63 16.09 -27.98
C PRO A 559 -27.06 14.73 -27.58
N GLU A 560 -26.36 14.02 -28.47
CA GLU A 560 -25.75 12.71 -28.13
C GLU A 560 -24.64 12.87 -27.10
N PHE A 561 -23.82 13.92 -27.21
CA PHE A 561 -22.79 14.20 -26.22
C PHE A 561 -23.38 14.60 -24.86
N LEU A 562 -24.49 15.35 -24.85
CA LEU A 562 -25.22 15.64 -23.61
C LEU A 562 -25.71 14.37 -22.93
N LYS A 563 -26.18 13.36 -23.70
CA LYS A 563 -26.53 12.06 -23.12
C LYS A 563 -25.32 11.46 -22.42
N THR A 564 -24.17 11.34 -23.07
CA THR A 564 -22.94 10.81 -22.45
C THR A 564 -22.58 11.51 -21.14
N VAL A 565 -22.67 12.84 -21.09
CA VAL A 565 -22.44 13.61 -19.85
C VAL A 565 -23.47 13.26 -18.76
N LEU A 566 -24.74 13.12 -19.13
CA LEU A 566 -25.80 12.72 -18.20
C LEU A 566 -25.67 11.26 -17.74
N GLU A 567 -25.17 10.35 -18.59
CA GLU A 567 -24.84 8.97 -18.19
C GLU A 567 -23.70 8.93 -17.18
N GLN A 568 -22.68 9.79 -17.34
CA GLN A 568 -21.57 9.85 -16.39
C GLN A 568 -22.00 10.43 -15.03
N LEU A 569 -22.91 11.40 -15.05
CA LEU A 569 -23.47 12.05 -13.87
C LEU A 569 -24.75 11.38 -13.34
N GLU A 570 -25.11 10.22 -13.89
CA GLU A 570 -26.36 9.53 -13.58
C GLU A 570 -26.47 9.24 -12.07
N GLY A 571 -27.55 9.71 -11.45
CA GLY A 571 -27.82 9.52 -10.02
C GLY A 571 -27.08 10.47 -9.06
N TYR A 572 -26.22 11.37 -9.55
CA TYR A 572 -25.61 12.40 -8.72
C TYR A 572 -26.65 13.46 -8.32
N GLU A 573 -26.70 13.80 -7.02
CA GLU A 573 -27.64 14.79 -6.48
C GLU A 573 -27.04 16.20 -6.44
N ALA A 574 -27.47 17.07 -7.35
CA ALA A 574 -27.10 18.49 -7.35
C ALA A 574 -28.32 19.40 -7.16
N ALA A 575 -28.12 20.60 -6.64
CA ALA A 575 -29.21 21.57 -6.53
C ALA A 575 -29.83 21.85 -7.92
N ALA A 576 -31.17 21.92 -7.98
CA ALA A 576 -31.94 22.13 -9.21
C ALA A 576 -31.38 23.25 -10.11
N ALA A 577 -30.99 24.38 -9.49
CA ALA A 577 -30.46 25.53 -10.22
C ALA A 577 -29.02 25.31 -10.74
N SER A 578 -28.23 24.41 -10.15
CA SER A 578 -26.82 24.18 -10.49
C SER A 578 -26.63 23.45 -11.82
N TRP A 579 -27.58 22.57 -12.19
CA TRP A 579 -27.49 21.75 -13.40
C TRP A 579 -27.27 22.57 -14.68
N GLU A 580 -28.15 23.54 -14.94
CA GLU A 580 -28.07 24.37 -16.14
C GLU A 580 -27.25 25.65 -15.96
N SER A 581 -26.92 26.03 -14.73
CA SER A 581 -26.10 27.23 -14.49
C SER A 581 -24.61 26.97 -14.48
N GLU A 582 -24.18 25.81 -13.98
CA GLU A 582 -22.76 25.50 -13.79
C GLU A 582 -22.37 24.10 -14.27
N LEU A 583 -23.11 23.03 -13.94
CA LEU A 583 -22.64 21.65 -14.22
C LEU A 583 -22.60 21.31 -15.73
N LEU A 584 -23.72 21.46 -16.44
CA LEU A 584 -23.81 21.15 -17.87
C LEU A 584 -23.02 22.14 -18.75
N PRO A 585 -23.12 23.47 -18.53
CA PRO A 585 -22.32 24.44 -19.29
C PRO A 585 -20.80 24.30 -19.09
N ALA A 586 -20.34 23.73 -17.97
CA ALA A 586 -18.92 23.48 -17.75
C ALA A 586 -18.39 22.30 -18.59
N ARG A 587 -19.24 21.33 -18.96
CA ARG A 587 -18.86 20.10 -19.68
C ARG A 587 -19.21 20.12 -21.17
N MET A 588 -20.07 21.04 -21.60
CA MET A 588 -20.55 21.19 -22.97
C MET A 588 -20.02 22.47 -23.61
N LYS A 589 -19.71 22.44 -24.91
CA LYS A 589 -19.58 23.68 -25.71
C LYS A 589 -20.97 24.15 -26.12
N PHE A 590 -21.18 25.47 -26.07
CA PHE A 590 -22.43 26.13 -26.52
C PHE A 590 -23.73 25.50 -25.98
N TYR A 591 -23.77 25.15 -24.69
CA TYR A 591 -24.96 24.54 -24.07
C TYR A 591 -26.22 25.40 -24.27
N ASP A 592 -27.27 24.79 -24.83
CA ASP A 592 -28.61 25.37 -24.94
C ASP A 592 -29.65 24.50 -24.23
N HIS A 593 -30.59 25.15 -23.57
CA HIS A 593 -31.60 24.51 -22.72
C HIS A 593 -32.53 23.59 -23.51
N GLN A 594 -32.75 23.90 -24.80
CA GLN A 594 -33.57 23.10 -25.71
C GLN A 594 -33.01 21.70 -25.93
N ILE A 595 -31.68 21.52 -25.81
CA ILE A 595 -31.02 20.21 -25.97
C ILE A 595 -31.37 19.30 -24.79
N LEU A 596 -31.38 19.83 -23.56
CA LEU A 596 -31.81 19.06 -22.39
C LEU A 596 -33.30 18.69 -22.50
N ASP A 597 -34.12 19.61 -22.99
CA ASP A 597 -35.54 19.35 -23.17
C ASP A 597 -35.81 18.28 -24.22
N SER A 598 -35.07 18.28 -25.34
CA SER A 598 -35.22 17.25 -26.37
C SER A 598 -34.77 15.88 -25.88
N VAL A 599 -33.70 15.81 -25.08
CA VAL A 599 -33.23 14.55 -24.48
C VAL A 599 -34.25 14.02 -23.46
N CYS A 600 -34.80 14.85 -22.58
CA CYS A 600 -35.86 14.43 -21.65
C CYS A 600 -37.13 13.98 -22.40
N LEU A 601 -37.57 14.74 -23.41
CA LEU A 601 -38.76 14.42 -24.22
C LEU A 601 -38.60 13.14 -25.05
N SER A 602 -37.37 12.78 -25.44
CA SER A 602 -37.10 11.50 -26.10
C SER A 602 -37.38 10.29 -25.21
N GLY A 603 -37.53 10.51 -23.90
CA GLY A 603 -37.81 9.50 -22.90
C GLY A 603 -36.60 8.66 -22.50
N THR A 604 -35.39 8.98 -22.98
CA THR A 604 -34.17 8.25 -22.60
C THR A 604 -33.69 8.60 -21.19
N VAL A 605 -33.86 9.86 -20.78
CA VAL A 605 -33.44 10.37 -19.47
C VAL A 605 -34.64 10.88 -18.71
N VAL A 606 -34.67 10.56 -17.41
CA VAL A 606 -35.67 11.03 -16.45
C VAL A 606 -34.98 11.87 -15.39
N TRP A 607 -35.56 13.02 -15.05
CA TRP A 607 -35.11 13.83 -13.92
C TRP A 607 -36.02 13.61 -12.72
N GLY A 608 -35.49 13.72 -11.52
CA GLY A 608 -36.28 13.58 -10.31
C GLY A 608 -35.45 13.66 -9.05
N ARG A 609 -36.13 13.66 -7.92
CA ARG A 609 -35.50 13.51 -6.61
C ARG A 609 -35.80 12.11 -6.10
N PHE A 610 -34.77 11.28 -6.04
CA PHE A 610 -34.90 9.88 -5.64
C PHE A 610 -34.72 9.73 -4.12
N ARG A 611 -33.92 10.58 -3.46
CA ARG A 611 -33.67 10.51 -2.00
C ARG A 611 -34.06 11.78 -1.25
N ARG A 612 -34.47 11.63 0.03
CA ARG A 612 -34.71 12.74 0.98
C ARG A 612 -33.67 12.69 2.11
N ASP A 613 -32.97 13.80 2.33
CA ASP A 613 -32.09 13.96 3.50
C ASP A 613 -32.96 14.25 4.74
N LEU A 614 -32.96 13.34 5.71
CA LEU A 614 -33.69 13.46 6.99
C LEU A 614 -32.95 14.32 8.04
N ASN A 615 -31.67 14.63 7.82
CA ASN A 615 -30.83 15.31 8.82
C ASN A 615 -31.19 16.79 9.08
N ASN A 616 -32.01 17.39 8.23
CA ASN A 616 -32.62 18.69 8.53
C ASN A 616 -34.03 18.43 9.04
N GLY A 617 -34.22 18.43 10.36
CA GLY A 617 -35.50 18.24 11.07
C GLY A 617 -36.61 19.26 10.75
N SER A 618 -36.56 19.93 9.60
CA SER A 618 -37.65 20.74 9.09
C SER A 618 -38.68 19.87 8.37
N LYS A 619 -39.87 19.75 8.96
CA LYS A 619 -41.06 19.16 8.31
C LYS A 619 -41.47 19.89 7.01
N LYS A 620 -40.97 21.12 6.77
CA LYS A 620 -41.31 21.94 5.60
C LYS A 620 -40.41 21.68 4.40
N ALA A 621 -41.00 21.67 3.20
CA ALA A 621 -40.28 21.57 1.94
C ALA A 621 -39.25 22.70 1.78
N SER A 622 -38.03 22.35 1.39
CA SER A 622 -36.98 23.32 1.08
C SER A 622 -37.31 24.09 -0.21
N PRO A 623 -36.82 25.33 -0.39
CA PRO A 623 -37.00 26.04 -1.66
C PRO A 623 -36.51 25.21 -2.86
N ILE A 624 -37.29 25.19 -3.95
CA ILE A 624 -37.01 24.33 -5.10
C ILE A 624 -35.63 24.59 -5.72
N LYS A 625 -35.11 25.81 -5.62
CA LYS A 625 -33.76 26.20 -6.07
C LYS A 625 -32.63 25.39 -5.46
N THR A 626 -32.76 25.00 -4.19
CA THR A 626 -31.76 24.24 -3.43
C THR A 626 -32.14 22.77 -3.30
N THR A 627 -33.23 22.35 -3.92
CA THR A 627 -33.67 20.95 -3.89
C THR A 627 -32.70 20.11 -4.71
N PRO A 628 -32.17 19.01 -4.15
CA PRO A 628 -31.33 18.09 -4.90
C PRO A 628 -32.16 17.34 -5.95
N ILE A 629 -31.72 17.41 -7.20
CA ILE A 629 -32.31 16.72 -8.35
C ILE A 629 -31.20 15.92 -9.02
N SER A 630 -31.57 14.76 -9.53
CA SER A 630 -30.70 13.83 -10.24
C SER A 630 -31.29 13.51 -11.61
N PHE A 631 -30.43 13.21 -12.56
CA PHE A 631 -30.80 12.62 -13.85
C PHE A 631 -30.48 11.14 -13.84
N VAL A 632 -31.36 10.31 -14.41
CA VAL A 632 -31.25 8.86 -14.43
C VAL A 632 -31.69 8.35 -15.80
N GLN A 633 -31.02 7.31 -16.32
CA GLN A 633 -31.49 6.66 -17.53
C GLN A 633 -32.80 5.94 -17.29
N ARG A 634 -33.73 6.01 -18.24
CA ARG A 634 -35.05 5.38 -18.06
C ARG A 634 -34.98 3.87 -17.88
N SER A 635 -33.99 3.20 -18.50
CA SER A 635 -33.66 1.78 -18.28
C SER A 635 -33.31 1.47 -16.83
N ASN A 636 -32.61 2.38 -16.16
CA ASN A 636 -32.14 2.22 -14.78
C ASN A 636 -33.11 2.79 -13.73
N LEU A 637 -34.21 3.42 -14.16
CA LEU A 637 -35.13 4.14 -13.28
C LEU A 637 -35.65 3.28 -12.12
N ASN A 638 -35.97 2.01 -12.36
CA ASN A 638 -36.47 1.12 -11.32
C ASN A 638 -35.40 0.80 -10.28
N HIS A 639 -34.16 0.50 -10.70
CA HIS A 639 -33.04 0.27 -9.81
C HIS A 639 -32.78 1.48 -8.89
N TRP A 640 -32.80 2.70 -9.44
CA TRP A 640 -32.62 3.92 -8.66
C TRP A 640 -33.76 4.20 -7.67
N LYS A 641 -34.99 3.79 -8.00
CA LYS A 641 -36.14 3.88 -7.09
C LYS A 641 -36.02 2.91 -5.92
N GLU A 642 -35.56 1.69 -6.18
CA GLU A 642 -35.39 0.66 -5.14
C GLU A 642 -34.25 1.01 -4.18
N LEU A 643 -33.15 1.55 -4.70
CA LEU A 643 -31.97 1.96 -3.94
C LEU A 643 -32.21 3.12 -2.93
N THR A 644 -33.34 3.83 -3.04
CA THR A 644 -33.58 5.08 -2.30
C THR A 644 -34.82 5.06 -1.41
N ALA A 645 -35.44 3.90 -1.22
CA ALA A 645 -36.61 3.73 -0.36
C ALA A 645 -36.26 3.96 1.12
N PHE A 646 -36.84 4.99 1.74
CA PHE A 646 -36.87 5.13 3.20
C PHE A 646 -38.14 5.82 3.71
N GLU A 647 -38.47 5.38 4.93
CA GLU A 647 -39.67 5.58 5.73
C GLU A 647 -39.86 7.02 6.21
N GLN A 648 -40.98 7.64 5.82
CA GLN A 648 -41.80 8.50 6.66
C GLN A 648 -43.01 8.99 5.85
N THR A 649 -44.19 9.03 6.50
CA THR A 649 -45.40 9.65 5.97
C THR A 649 -45.14 11.12 5.69
N ILE A 650 -45.21 11.53 4.43
CA ILE A 650 -45.02 12.93 4.02
C ILE A 650 -46.31 13.69 4.35
N GLU A 651 -46.25 14.61 5.32
CA GLU A 651 -47.33 15.59 5.55
C GLU A 651 -47.32 16.58 4.36
N LEU A 652 -48.28 16.44 3.45
CA LEU A 652 -48.47 17.34 2.29
C LEU A 652 -49.44 18.48 2.65
N SER A 653 -49.28 19.64 2.03
CA SER A 653 -50.33 20.67 2.06
C SER A 653 -51.62 20.19 1.39
N SER A 654 -52.76 20.78 1.74
CA SER A 654 -54.06 20.42 1.15
C SER A 654 -54.07 20.56 -0.39
N TYR A 655 -53.42 21.59 -0.92
CA TYR A 655 -53.28 21.78 -2.37
C TYR A 655 -52.37 20.72 -3.00
N ALA A 656 -51.25 20.37 -2.37
CA ALA A 656 -50.34 19.33 -2.84
C ALA A 656 -50.99 17.94 -2.82
N GLU A 657 -51.75 17.62 -1.77
CA GLU A 657 -52.50 16.37 -1.66
C GLU A 657 -53.57 16.25 -2.75
N GLN A 658 -54.32 17.32 -3.02
CA GLN A 658 -55.35 17.34 -4.07
C GLN A 658 -54.75 17.14 -5.47
N VAL A 659 -53.62 17.79 -5.77
CA VAL A 659 -52.89 17.60 -7.03
C VAL A 659 -52.32 16.17 -7.14
N TYR A 660 -51.77 15.63 -6.04
CA TYR A 660 -51.27 14.26 -6.00
C TYR A 660 -52.37 13.23 -6.24
N GLN A 661 -53.53 13.37 -5.58
CA GLN A 661 -54.69 12.50 -5.81
C GLN A 661 -55.22 12.60 -7.24
N THR A 662 -55.25 13.81 -7.82
CA THR A 662 -55.66 14.02 -9.22
C THR A 662 -54.76 13.24 -10.18
N LEU A 663 -53.44 13.24 -9.96
CA LEU A 663 -52.48 12.46 -10.76
C LEU A 663 -52.57 10.96 -10.47
N ALA A 664 -52.88 10.57 -9.23
CA ALA A 664 -53.00 9.16 -8.85
C ALA A 664 -54.21 8.49 -9.50
N GLN A 665 -55.32 9.21 -9.62
CA GLN A 665 -56.56 8.72 -10.23
C GLN A 665 -56.51 8.73 -11.77
N ASN A 666 -55.93 9.77 -12.37
CA ASN A 666 -55.99 9.98 -13.82
C ASN A 666 -54.70 9.61 -14.58
N GLY A 667 -53.63 9.26 -13.87
CA GLY A 667 -52.33 8.99 -14.47
C GLY A 667 -51.61 10.25 -14.96
N ALA A 668 -50.60 10.05 -15.82
CA ALA A 668 -49.77 11.13 -16.35
C ALA A 668 -50.62 12.15 -17.14
N SER A 669 -50.66 13.40 -16.65
CA SER A 669 -51.59 14.44 -17.15
C SER A 669 -50.83 15.71 -17.52
N PHE A 670 -51.35 16.48 -18.49
CA PHE A 670 -50.78 17.80 -18.82
C PHE A 670 -51.13 18.84 -17.76
N PHE A 671 -50.38 19.94 -17.69
CA PHE A 671 -50.58 20.98 -16.68
C PHE A 671 -51.99 21.56 -16.68
N ASP A 672 -52.55 21.89 -17.85
CA ASP A 672 -53.89 22.48 -17.96
C ASP A 672 -54.98 21.47 -17.53
N GLU A 673 -54.80 20.18 -17.81
CA GLU A 673 -55.70 19.12 -17.32
C GLU A 673 -55.68 19.00 -15.80
N ILE A 674 -54.52 19.21 -15.17
CA ILE A 674 -54.38 19.19 -13.71
C ILE A 674 -55.10 20.39 -13.10
N VAL A 675 -54.99 21.58 -13.70
CA VAL A 675 -55.71 22.78 -13.27
C VAL A 675 -57.22 22.55 -13.36
N ASP A 676 -57.71 22.06 -14.49
CA ASP A 676 -59.14 21.82 -14.72
C ASP A 676 -59.72 20.75 -13.79
N ARG A 677 -58.99 19.65 -13.57
CA ARG A 677 -59.44 18.52 -12.74
C ARG A 677 -59.31 18.79 -11.24
N SER A 678 -58.26 19.47 -10.80
CA SER A 678 -58.08 19.84 -9.39
C SER A 678 -58.98 21.00 -8.95
N ARG A 679 -59.51 21.79 -9.90
CA ARG A 679 -60.29 23.02 -9.64
C ARG A 679 -59.55 24.07 -8.83
N LEU A 680 -58.22 24.01 -8.81
CA LEU A 680 -57.35 24.98 -8.15
C LEU A 680 -56.96 26.09 -9.11
N LEU A 681 -56.60 27.26 -8.57
CA LEU A 681 -56.02 28.35 -9.37
C LEU A 681 -54.65 27.92 -9.91
N ARG A 682 -54.27 28.41 -11.10
CA ARG A 682 -52.96 28.13 -11.72
C ARG A 682 -51.78 28.35 -10.77
N THR A 683 -51.82 29.41 -9.97
CA THR A 683 -50.78 29.70 -8.97
C THR A 683 -50.74 28.69 -7.82
N GLN A 684 -51.91 28.18 -7.39
CA GLN A 684 -52.01 27.14 -6.35
C GLN A 684 -51.49 25.80 -6.88
N VAL A 685 -51.77 25.47 -8.14
CA VAL A 685 -51.21 24.27 -8.79
C VAL A 685 -49.68 24.36 -8.91
N GLU A 686 -49.14 25.53 -9.29
CA GLU A 686 -47.68 25.73 -9.31
C GLU A 686 -47.05 25.61 -7.91
N GLU A 687 -47.71 26.12 -6.87
CA GLU A 687 -47.23 25.99 -5.48
C GLU A 687 -47.29 24.53 -4.99
N ALA A 688 -48.38 23.82 -5.28
CA ALA A 688 -48.54 22.40 -5.03
C ALA A 688 -47.46 21.56 -5.76
N MET A 689 -47.23 21.82 -7.05
CA MET A 689 -46.18 21.12 -7.81
C MET A 689 -44.78 21.42 -7.28
N ASN A 690 -44.51 22.66 -6.84
CA ASN A 690 -43.25 22.99 -6.18
C ASN A 690 -42.99 22.11 -4.97
N GLU A 691 -44.01 21.94 -4.12
CA GLU A 691 -43.93 21.09 -2.93
C GLU A 691 -43.77 19.61 -3.30
N LEU A 692 -44.53 19.11 -4.28
CA LEU A 692 -44.46 17.72 -4.72
C LEU A 692 -43.10 17.38 -5.36
N VAL A 693 -42.53 18.28 -6.18
CA VAL A 693 -41.18 18.12 -6.73
C VAL A 693 -40.12 18.20 -5.62
N ALA A 694 -40.25 19.15 -4.69
CA ALA A 694 -39.34 19.26 -3.55
C ALA A 694 -39.32 17.98 -2.70
N ASN A 695 -40.46 17.29 -2.58
CA ASN A 695 -40.57 16.01 -1.90
C ASN A 695 -40.19 14.78 -2.77
N GLY A 696 -39.93 14.98 -4.07
CA GLY A 696 -39.57 13.91 -5.00
C GLY A 696 -40.72 12.95 -5.33
N LEU A 697 -41.95 13.48 -5.41
CA LEU A 697 -43.16 12.69 -5.67
C LEU A 697 -43.63 12.75 -7.12
N ILE A 698 -43.29 13.82 -7.85
CA ILE A 698 -43.67 14.00 -9.25
C ILE A 698 -42.45 14.34 -10.11
N SER A 699 -42.55 14.02 -11.39
CA SER A 699 -41.61 14.43 -12.45
C SER A 699 -42.41 14.82 -13.70
N ALA A 700 -41.74 15.41 -14.70
CA ALA A 700 -42.33 15.77 -15.98
C ALA A 700 -41.47 15.31 -17.15
N ASP A 701 -42.08 15.15 -18.33
CA ASP A 701 -41.38 14.72 -19.55
C ASP A 701 -40.28 15.71 -20.02
N SER A 702 -40.38 16.98 -19.64
CA SER A 702 -39.40 18.02 -19.98
C SER A 702 -38.89 18.76 -18.73
N PHE A 703 -37.64 19.23 -18.79
CA PHE A 703 -37.06 20.06 -17.72
C PHE A 703 -37.67 21.47 -17.69
N THR A 704 -38.38 21.89 -18.76
CA THR A 704 -39.09 23.19 -18.85
C THR A 704 -40.04 23.41 -17.67
N GLY A 705 -40.74 22.37 -17.22
CA GLY A 705 -41.65 22.46 -16.08
C GLY A 705 -40.94 22.82 -14.78
N LEU A 706 -39.74 22.30 -14.55
CA LEU A 706 -38.95 22.69 -13.40
C LEU A 706 -38.41 24.13 -13.53
N ARG A 707 -38.01 24.55 -14.75
CA ARG A 707 -37.55 25.93 -15.00
C ARG A 707 -38.63 26.96 -14.68
N SER A 708 -39.89 26.69 -15.03
CA SER A 708 -41.01 27.61 -14.73
C SER A 708 -41.27 27.74 -13.23
N LEU A 709 -41.07 26.65 -12.47
CA LEU A 709 -41.19 26.60 -11.01
C LEU A 709 -40.04 27.33 -10.30
N LEU A 710 -38.83 27.37 -10.88
CA LEU A 710 -37.67 28.10 -10.35
C LEU A 710 -37.79 29.63 -10.45
N ILE A 711 -38.70 30.17 -11.26
CA ILE A 711 -38.93 31.61 -11.44
C ILE A 711 -39.72 32.17 -10.24
N PRO A 712 -39.19 33.15 -9.48
CA PRO A 712 -39.92 33.77 -8.36
C PRO A 712 -41.23 34.43 -8.80
N ALA A 713 -42.31 34.27 -8.03
CA ALA A 713 -43.63 34.83 -8.31
C ALA A 713 -43.60 36.34 -8.64
N ASN A 714 -42.81 37.13 -7.91
CA ASN A 714 -42.68 38.58 -8.12
C ASN A 714 -42.09 38.96 -9.50
N LYS A 715 -41.35 38.06 -10.16
CA LYS A 715 -40.83 38.26 -11.51
C LYS A 715 -41.82 37.82 -12.59
N LYS A 716 -42.78 36.94 -12.26
CA LYS A 716 -43.87 36.51 -13.17
C LYS A 716 -44.90 37.64 -13.38
N VAL A 717 -45.15 38.47 -12.36
CA VAL A 717 -46.25 39.47 -12.34
C VAL A 717 -45.94 40.79 -13.07
N ARG A 718 -44.66 41.15 -13.29
CA ARG A 718 -44.27 42.45 -13.92
C ARG A 718 -44.57 42.57 -15.44
N SER A 719 -45.34 41.65 -16.02
CA SER A 719 -45.59 41.56 -17.47
C SER A 719 -46.97 42.08 -17.93
N ASN A 720 -47.60 43.00 -17.20
CA ASN A 720 -48.87 43.60 -17.64
C ASN A 720 -48.65 45.05 -18.12
N TYR A 721 -48.51 45.25 -19.44
CA TYR A 721 -49.37 46.14 -20.26
C TYR A 721 -48.83 46.52 -21.67
N ARG A 722 -47.54 46.32 -22.03
CA ARG A 722 -47.06 46.70 -23.40
C ARG A 722 -46.04 45.78 -24.10
N MET A 723 -45.62 44.66 -23.53
CA MET A 723 -44.72 43.70 -24.22
C MET A 723 -45.27 42.26 -24.15
N ARG A 724 -46.29 41.96 -24.96
CA ARG A 724 -46.94 40.64 -24.99
C ARG A 724 -46.17 39.55 -25.78
N LYS A 725 -44.98 39.86 -26.33
CA LYS A 725 -44.24 38.93 -27.22
C LYS A 725 -42.85 38.48 -26.72
N ARG A 726 -42.38 38.90 -25.54
CA ARG A 726 -41.00 38.58 -25.09
C ARG A 726 -40.84 37.98 -23.68
N SER A 727 -41.89 37.87 -22.87
CA SER A 727 -41.76 37.55 -21.43
C SER A 727 -42.26 36.18 -20.96
N GLN A 728 -42.91 35.37 -21.80
CA GLN A 728 -43.25 33.97 -21.48
C GLN A 728 -42.22 33.02 -22.09
N ILE A 729 -40.96 33.10 -21.64
CA ILE A 729 -39.88 32.25 -22.20
C ILE A 729 -40.01 30.79 -21.70
N PHE A 730 -40.62 30.57 -20.54
CA PHE A 730 -40.83 29.23 -19.96
C PHE A 730 -42.22 29.17 -19.34
N ASP A 731 -43.07 28.27 -19.84
CA ASP A 731 -44.41 28.03 -19.30
C ASP A 731 -44.53 26.57 -18.79
N SER A 732 -45.15 26.39 -17.63
CA SER A 732 -45.45 25.09 -17.01
C SER A 732 -46.32 24.21 -17.91
N SER A 733 -47.10 24.81 -18.83
CA SER A 733 -47.87 24.11 -19.88
C SER A 733 -47.00 23.40 -20.91
N GLN A 734 -45.75 23.86 -21.11
CA GLN A 734 -44.79 23.29 -22.05
C GLN A 734 -43.89 22.20 -21.42
N ALA A 735 -44.22 21.77 -20.20
CA ALA A 735 -43.47 20.74 -19.46
C ALA A 735 -43.70 19.31 -19.98
N GLY A 736 -44.63 19.11 -20.90
CA GLY A 736 -45.15 17.78 -21.25
C GLY A 736 -46.11 17.25 -20.18
N ARG A 737 -46.17 15.93 -20.01
CA ARG A 737 -47.02 15.32 -18.99
C ARG A 737 -46.30 15.28 -17.64
N TRP A 738 -47.02 15.64 -16.59
CA TRP A 738 -46.61 15.43 -15.21
C TRP A 738 -47.09 14.07 -14.74
N TRP A 739 -46.23 13.34 -14.03
CA TRP A 739 -46.52 11.98 -13.60
C TRP A 739 -45.95 11.70 -12.21
N ILE A 740 -46.56 10.74 -11.51
CA ILE A 740 -46.13 10.35 -10.16
C ILE A 740 -44.91 9.44 -10.25
N LEU A 741 -43.85 9.84 -9.56
CA LEU A 741 -42.69 9.01 -9.30
C LEU A 741 -43.07 7.92 -8.27
N LYS A 742 -43.85 6.92 -8.69
CA LYS A 742 -44.30 5.82 -7.82
C LYS A 742 -43.09 5.18 -7.15
N ARG A 743 -43.10 5.15 -5.82
CA ARG A 743 -42.14 4.43 -4.98
C ARG A 743 -42.76 3.08 -4.64
N ASN A 744 -42.00 1.99 -4.77
CA ASN A 744 -42.50 0.67 -4.37
C ASN A 744 -42.68 0.66 -2.85
N GLU A 745 -43.86 0.30 -2.37
CA GLU A 745 -44.17 0.08 -0.95
C GLU A 745 -43.65 -1.29 -0.45
N ALA A 746 -42.62 -1.85 -1.11
CA ALA A 746 -42.15 -3.20 -0.81
C ALA A 746 -41.51 -3.25 0.59
N VAL A 747 -42.19 -4.02 1.45
CA VAL A 747 -41.84 -4.57 2.76
C VAL A 747 -40.43 -4.24 3.27
N ALA A 748 -40.40 -3.40 4.29
CA ALA A 748 -39.24 -3.10 5.14
C ALA A 748 -38.92 -4.30 6.05
N GLU A 749 -38.53 -5.44 5.48
CA GLU A 749 -37.82 -6.49 6.20
C GLU A 749 -36.35 -6.44 5.79
N GLU A 750 -35.57 -5.79 6.66
CA GLU A 750 -34.13 -5.58 6.61
C GLU A 750 -33.58 -4.68 5.48
N ASN A 751 -32.87 -3.63 5.86
CA ASN A 751 -32.11 -2.72 4.98
C ASN A 751 -30.93 -3.43 4.28
N GLN A 752 -31.19 -4.46 3.47
CA GLN A 752 -30.20 -5.17 2.69
C GLN A 752 -30.41 -4.86 1.21
N PHE A 753 -29.57 -4.00 0.63
CA PHE A 753 -29.51 -3.84 -0.82
C PHE A 753 -29.15 -5.17 -1.47
N SER A 754 -29.78 -5.50 -2.60
CA SER A 754 -29.38 -6.69 -3.36
C SER A 754 -27.97 -6.50 -3.92
N ILE A 755 -27.25 -7.60 -4.13
CA ILE A 755 -25.88 -7.56 -4.67
C ILE A 755 -25.86 -6.89 -6.05
N GLU A 756 -26.85 -7.16 -6.89
CA GLU A 756 -26.99 -6.59 -8.23
C GLU A 756 -27.16 -5.07 -8.19
N GLN A 757 -27.95 -4.56 -7.24
CA GLN A 757 -28.14 -3.12 -7.04
C GLN A 757 -26.84 -2.42 -6.61
N ILE A 758 -26.07 -3.05 -5.72
CA ILE A 758 -24.77 -2.52 -5.29
C ILE A 758 -23.77 -2.54 -6.46
N GLU A 759 -23.80 -3.58 -7.30
CA GLU A 759 -22.95 -3.69 -8.49
C GLU A 759 -23.23 -2.58 -9.51
N LEU A 760 -24.50 -2.29 -9.78
CA LEU A 760 -24.88 -1.15 -10.63
C LEU A 760 -24.34 0.18 -10.07
N PHE A 761 -24.44 0.38 -8.75
CA PHE A 761 -23.90 1.57 -8.11
C PHE A 761 -22.37 1.64 -8.21
N ALA A 762 -21.67 0.52 -7.98
CA ALA A 762 -20.22 0.43 -8.12
C ALA A 762 -19.77 0.76 -9.55
N ARG A 763 -20.45 0.22 -10.57
CA ARG A 763 -20.21 0.54 -11.99
C ARG A 763 -20.42 2.03 -12.26
N GLN A 764 -21.48 2.64 -11.72
CA GLN A 764 -21.73 4.07 -11.88
C GLN A 764 -20.64 4.93 -11.24
N LEU A 765 -20.16 4.58 -10.04
CA LEU A 765 -19.05 5.29 -9.38
C LEU A 765 -17.75 5.19 -10.18
N LEU A 766 -17.42 4.00 -10.66
CA LEU A 766 -16.24 3.76 -11.50
C LEU A 766 -16.35 4.54 -12.82
N ARG A 767 -17.51 4.56 -13.47
CA ARG A 767 -17.75 5.37 -14.68
C ARG A 767 -17.60 6.86 -14.41
N ARG A 768 -18.10 7.35 -13.26
CA ARG A 768 -18.03 8.78 -12.91
C ARG A 768 -16.63 9.26 -12.54
N TYR A 769 -15.88 8.48 -11.77
CA TYR A 769 -14.62 8.92 -11.18
C TYR A 769 -13.38 8.21 -11.72
N GLY A 770 -13.53 7.11 -12.46
CA GLY A 770 -12.43 6.26 -12.94
C GLY A 770 -11.81 5.41 -11.83
N VAL A 771 -11.44 6.06 -10.71
CA VAL A 771 -10.89 5.44 -9.50
C VAL A 771 -11.82 5.70 -8.31
N VAL A 772 -12.17 4.64 -7.58
CA VAL A 772 -13.07 4.67 -6.43
C VAL A 772 -12.35 4.26 -5.16
N PHE A 773 -12.54 5.04 -4.10
CA PHE A 773 -12.00 4.77 -2.76
C PHE A 773 -12.93 5.31 -1.67
N ARG A 774 -12.78 4.80 -0.45
CA ARG A 774 -13.71 5.07 0.67
C ARG A 774 -14.06 6.54 0.88
N LYS A 775 -13.06 7.43 0.90
CA LYS A 775 -13.28 8.87 1.16
C LYS A 775 -14.12 9.54 0.07
N LEU A 776 -13.98 9.12 -1.18
CA LEU A 776 -14.71 9.66 -2.32
C LEU A 776 -16.19 9.27 -2.26
N VAL A 777 -16.50 8.06 -1.77
CA VAL A 777 -17.89 7.62 -1.57
C VAL A 777 -18.67 8.51 -0.59
N TYR A 778 -18.02 9.22 0.34
CA TYR A 778 -18.72 10.19 1.20
C TYR A 778 -19.21 11.46 0.48
N GLN A 779 -18.78 11.74 -0.75
CA GLN A 779 -19.44 12.74 -1.61
C GLN A 779 -20.80 12.23 -2.09
N GLU A 780 -20.92 10.92 -2.27
CA GLU A 780 -22.06 10.27 -2.88
C GLU A 780 -23.08 9.95 -1.81
N LYS A 781 -23.93 10.93 -1.51
CA LYS A 781 -24.96 10.77 -0.49
C LYS A 781 -25.81 9.52 -0.70
N ALA A 782 -26.11 9.19 -1.96
CA ALA A 782 -26.90 8.03 -2.36
C ALA A 782 -26.17 6.68 -2.26
N ALA A 783 -24.87 6.65 -1.96
CA ALA A 783 -24.08 5.44 -1.99
C ALA A 783 -24.44 4.45 -0.87
N PRO A 784 -24.46 3.13 -1.18
CA PRO A 784 -24.46 2.10 -0.15
C PRO A 784 -23.24 2.22 0.78
N PRO A 785 -23.30 1.63 1.99
CA PRO A 785 -22.16 1.59 2.89
C PRO A 785 -20.91 1.01 2.21
N TRP A 786 -19.74 1.61 2.47
CA TRP A 786 -18.46 1.18 1.87
C TRP A 786 -18.17 -0.31 2.04
N ARG A 787 -18.58 -0.91 3.18
CA ARG A 787 -18.42 -2.34 3.45
C ARG A 787 -19.06 -3.20 2.35
N ASP A 788 -20.24 -2.82 1.89
CA ASP A 788 -21.01 -3.62 0.94
C ASP A 788 -20.52 -3.35 -0.49
N LEU A 789 -20.15 -2.10 -0.81
CA LEU A 789 -19.47 -1.73 -2.06
C LEU A 789 -18.15 -2.45 -2.26
N VAL A 790 -17.29 -2.54 -1.23
CA VAL A 790 -15.99 -3.21 -1.34
C VAL A 790 -16.11 -4.69 -1.68
N ARG A 791 -17.10 -5.38 -1.11
CA ARG A 791 -17.34 -6.80 -1.43
C ARG A 791 -17.64 -7.00 -2.91
N VAL A 792 -18.45 -6.13 -3.49
CA VAL A 792 -18.80 -6.17 -4.91
C VAL A 792 -17.62 -5.73 -5.78
N LEU A 793 -16.90 -4.68 -5.40
CA LEU A 793 -15.70 -4.23 -6.12
C LEU A 793 -14.63 -5.33 -6.15
N ARG A 794 -14.40 -6.05 -5.04
CA ARG A 794 -13.51 -7.21 -5.01
C ARG A 794 -14.00 -8.35 -5.90
N ARG A 795 -15.31 -8.58 -5.97
CA ARG A 795 -15.88 -9.57 -6.89
C ARG A 795 -15.68 -9.16 -8.36
N MET A 796 -15.85 -7.88 -8.69
CA MET A 796 -15.59 -7.35 -10.02
C MET A 796 -14.10 -7.39 -10.37
N GLU A 797 -13.22 -7.17 -9.39
CA GLU A 797 -11.78 -7.32 -9.54
C GLU A 797 -11.39 -8.78 -9.79
N ALA A 798 -11.96 -9.70 -9.02
CA ALA A 798 -11.77 -11.13 -9.24
C ALA A 798 -12.22 -11.55 -10.64
N ARG A 799 -13.31 -10.97 -11.18
CA ARG A 799 -13.77 -11.16 -12.57
C ARG A 799 -12.85 -10.55 -13.64
N GLY A 800 -11.83 -9.78 -13.25
CA GLY A 800 -10.94 -9.07 -14.17
C GLY A 800 -11.56 -7.84 -14.83
N GLU A 801 -12.74 -7.39 -14.38
CA GLU A 801 -13.41 -6.22 -14.95
C GLU A 801 -12.78 -4.89 -14.48
N ILE A 802 -12.18 -4.91 -13.29
CA ILE A 802 -11.51 -3.76 -12.67
C ILE A 802 -10.20 -4.21 -12.02
N ARG A 803 -9.34 -3.26 -11.69
CA ARG A 803 -8.09 -3.51 -10.96
C ARG A 803 -8.16 -2.88 -9.57
N GLY A 804 -7.83 -3.63 -8.53
CA GLY A 804 -7.54 -3.10 -7.21
C GLY A 804 -6.06 -2.72 -7.10
N GLY A 805 -5.77 -1.72 -6.29
CA GLY A 805 -4.40 -1.25 -6.10
C GLY A 805 -4.32 0.10 -5.44
N ARG A 806 -3.14 0.72 -5.51
CA ARG A 806 -2.91 2.08 -5.05
C ARG A 806 -2.65 2.97 -6.25
N PHE A 807 -3.69 3.67 -6.71
CA PHE A 807 -3.64 4.49 -7.92
C PHE A 807 -3.41 5.97 -7.60
N VAL A 808 -3.95 6.48 -6.50
CA VAL A 808 -3.84 7.89 -6.09
C VAL A 808 -3.12 8.00 -4.76
N ASP A 809 -2.12 8.86 -4.72
CA ASP A 809 -1.34 9.16 -3.53
C ASP A 809 -2.07 10.15 -2.60
N ALA A 810 -1.68 10.19 -1.33
CA ALA A 810 -2.35 10.94 -0.25
C ALA A 810 -3.73 10.42 0.20
N VAL A 811 -4.25 9.34 -0.41
CA VAL A 811 -5.50 8.70 -0.01
C VAL A 811 -5.26 7.32 0.58
N TRP A 812 -5.74 7.12 1.81
CA TRP A 812 -5.62 5.86 2.54
C TRP A 812 -6.81 4.93 2.28
N GLY A 813 -6.55 3.62 2.24
CA GLY A 813 -7.55 2.57 2.05
C GLY A 813 -7.50 1.92 0.66
N GLU A 814 -8.35 0.91 0.46
CA GLU A 814 -8.48 0.20 -0.82
C GLU A 814 -9.00 1.12 -1.92
N GLN A 815 -8.40 1.01 -3.10
CA GLN A 815 -8.79 1.76 -4.30
C GLN A 815 -9.01 0.78 -5.44
N PHE A 816 -10.03 1.06 -6.25
CA PHE A 816 -10.41 0.25 -7.40
C PHE A 816 -10.56 1.13 -8.62
N ALA A 817 -10.10 0.68 -9.78
CA ALA A 817 -10.13 1.46 -11.01
C ALA A 817 -10.47 0.61 -12.23
N LEU A 818 -11.11 1.23 -13.23
CA LEU A 818 -11.26 0.64 -14.56
C LEU A 818 -9.90 0.60 -15.27
N GLU A 819 -9.66 -0.41 -16.10
CA GLU A 819 -8.40 -0.52 -16.85
C GLU A 819 -8.14 0.67 -17.79
N GLU A 820 -9.19 1.17 -18.44
CA GLU A 820 -9.15 2.38 -19.25
C GLU A 820 -8.74 3.61 -18.42
N ALA A 821 -9.27 3.73 -17.21
CA ALA A 821 -8.95 4.81 -16.29
C ALA A 821 -7.49 4.74 -15.84
N VAL A 822 -6.96 3.56 -15.52
CA VAL A 822 -5.54 3.37 -15.17
C VAL A 822 -4.63 3.78 -16.34
N THR A 823 -4.99 3.40 -17.56
CA THR A 823 -4.22 3.75 -18.76
C THR A 823 -4.19 5.26 -18.99
N GLN A 824 -5.34 5.93 -18.87
CA GLN A 824 -5.41 7.38 -19.05
C GLN A 824 -4.73 8.13 -17.90
N LEU A 825 -4.87 7.68 -16.66
CA LEU A 825 -4.20 8.25 -15.49
C LEU A 825 -2.67 8.16 -15.61
N ARG A 826 -2.13 7.08 -16.18
CA ARG A 826 -0.71 6.97 -16.55
C ARG A 826 -0.30 7.96 -17.65
N LYS A 827 -1.15 8.17 -18.66
CA LYS A 827 -0.89 9.16 -19.72
C LYS A 827 -0.85 10.59 -19.15
N THR A 828 -1.81 10.95 -18.31
CA THR A 828 -1.87 12.27 -17.66
C THR A 828 -0.65 12.55 -16.79
N ARG A 829 -0.14 11.53 -16.07
CA ARG A 829 1.09 11.64 -15.28
C ARG A 829 2.32 11.98 -16.14
N LYS A 830 2.42 11.40 -17.34
CA LYS A 830 3.54 11.63 -18.26
C LYS A 830 3.43 12.97 -19.01
N ALA A 831 2.23 13.55 -19.10
CA ALA A 831 2.01 14.81 -19.80
C ALA A 831 2.53 16.01 -18.99
N GLU A 832 3.23 16.91 -19.67
CA GLU A 832 3.71 18.17 -19.09
C GLU A 832 2.55 19.06 -18.59
N LYS A 833 2.87 19.99 -17.68
CA LYS A 833 1.89 20.87 -17.03
C LYS A 833 1.85 22.20 -17.79
N ASP A 834 0.72 22.47 -18.46
CA ASP A 834 0.58 23.61 -19.39
C ASP A 834 0.03 24.89 -18.72
N GLY A 835 -0.16 24.90 -17.39
CA GLY A 835 -0.72 26.05 -16.67
C GLY A 835 -2.23 26.22 -16.83
N GLN A 836 -2.96 25.16 -17.20
CA GLN A 836 -4.37 25.24 -17.56
C GLN A 836 -5.25 25.59 -16.35
N LEU A 837 -6.10 26.60 -16.50
CA LEU A 837 -7.03 27.06 -15.47
C LEU A 837 -8.42 26.45 -15.66
N VAL A 838 -8.93 25.77 -14.62
CA VAL A 838 -10.27 25.16 -14.60
C VAL A 838 -11.05 25.68 -13.41
N THR A 839 -12.21 26.28 -13.66
CA THR A 839 -13.15 26.72 -12.61
C THR A 839 -14.31 25.75 -12.51
N ILE A 840 -14.59 25.25 -11.31
CA ILE A 840 -15.75 24.39 -11.04
C ILE A 840 -16.67 25.00 -9.97
N SER A 841 -17.93 24.57 -10.00
CA SER A 841 -18.87 24.83 -8.91
C SER A 841 -18.51 24.01 -7.67
N ALA A 842 -18.77 24.51 -6.47
CA ALA A 842 -18.71 23.66 -5.27
C ALA A 842 -19.82 22.59 -5.25
N ALA A 843 -20.90 22.77 -6.04
CA ALA A 843 -21.95 21.77 -6.21
C ALA A 843 -21.58 20.64 -7.19
N ASP A 844 -20.42 20.75 -7.85
CA ASP A 844 -19.91 19.76 -8.80
C ASP A 844 -19.38 18.50 -8.08
N PRO A 845 -19.54 17.28 -8.64
CA PRO A 845 -18.97 16.06 -8.06
C PRO A 845 -17.44 16.11 -7.91
N LEU A 846 -16.75 16.97 -8.66
CA LEU A 846 -15.30 17.17 -8.57
C LEU A 846 -14.86 18.15 -7.48
N ASN A 847 -15.77 18.57 -6.59
CA ASN A 847 -15.39 19.28 -5.38
C ASN A 847 -14.68 18.33 -4.39
N LEU A 848 -13.43 17.98 -4.66
CA LEU A 848 -12.64 17.05 -3.84
C LEU A 848 -11.72 17.75 -2.83
N VAL A 849 -11.89 19.06 -2.64
CA VAL A 849 -11.11 19.86 -1.69
C VAL A 849 -11.43 19.41 -0.26
N GLY A 850 -10.38 19.10 0.50
CA GLY A 850 -10.50 18.50 1.84
C GLY A 850 -10.84 17.01 1.87
N ILE A 851 -10.90 16.37 0.70
CA ILE A 851 -11.06 14.90 0.57
C ILE A 851 -9.73 14.27 0.16
N ILE A 852 -9.18 14.74 -0.96
CA ILE A 852 -7.88 14.31 -1.49
C ILE A 852 -6.76 15.32 -1.18
N THR A 853 -7.14 16.53 -0.77
CA THR A 853 -6.22 17.62 -0.44
C THR A 853 -6.35 17.99 1.06
N PRO A 854 -5.33 18.60 1.69
CA PRO A 854 -5.32 18.86 3.13
C PRO A 854 -6.18 20.07 3.56
N GLU A 855 -6.69 20.88 2.64
CA GLU A 855 -7.47 22.08 2.96
C GLU A 855 -8.86 21.76 3.56
N GLN A 856 -9.54 22.77 4.10
CA GLN A 856 -10.89 22.58 4.64
C GLN A 856 -11.92 22.28 3.54
N ARG A 857 -12.85 21.36 3.85
CA ARG A 857 -13.91 20.98 2.92
C ARG A 857 -14.82 22.16 2.60
N ILE A 858 -15.03 22.41 1.31
CA ILE A 858 -15.86 23.52 0.82
C ILE A 858 -17.31 23.06 0.72
N PRO A 859 -18.28 23.74 1.37
CA PRO A 859 -19.69 23.38 1.30
C PRO A 859 -20.20 23.41 -0.15
N ALA A 860 -20.95 22.37 -0.53
CA ALA A 860 -21.55 22.19 -1.86
C ALA A 860 -22.74 23.14 -2.11
N PHE A 861 -22.45 24.44 -2.10
CA PHE A 861 -23.40 25.51 -2.34
C PHE A 861 -23.20 26.09 -3.73
N TYR A 862 -24.29 26.27 -4.48
CA TYR A 862 -24.25 26.66 -5.91
C TYR A 862 -23.61 28.03 -6.21
N LYS A 863 -23.39 28.89 -5.20
CA LYS A 863 -22.65 30.15 -5.36
C LYS A 863 -21.15 30.03 -5.11
N ASN A 864 -20.73 28.95 -4.45
CA ASN A 864 -19.34 28.72 -4.13
C ASN A 864 -18.64 28.12 -5.35
N ARG A 865 -17.40 28.53 -5.59
CA ARG A 865 -16.61 28.12 -6.74
C ARG A 865 -15.16 27.87 -6.37
N ILE A 866 -14.50 27.05 -7.15
CA ILE A 866 -13.13 26.61 -6.91
C ILE A 866 -12.36 26.78 -8.22
N LEU A 867 -11.19 27.41 -8.15
CA LEU A 867 -10.26 27.57 -9.26
C LEU A 867 -9.07 26.64 -9.07
N TYR A 868 -8.81 25.84 -10.10
CA TYR A 868 -7.67 24.95 -10.20
C TYR A 868 -6.71 25.42 -11.29
N LYS A 869 -5.41 25.18 -11.08
CA LYS A 869 -4.35 25.28 -12.10
C LYS A 869 -3.64 23.95 -12.17
N ASP A 870 -3.70 23.28 -13.33
CA ASP A 870 -3.15 21.94 -13.54
C ASP A 870 -3.53 20.96 -12.41
N GLY A 871 -4.79 20.98 -11.96
CA GLY A 871 -5.28 20.10 -10.89
C GLY A 871 -5.01 20.56 -9.46
N GLU A 872 -4.26 21.65 -9.26
CA GLU A 872 -3.98 22.20 -7.94
C GLU A 872 -4.94 23.35 -7.57
N THR A 873 -5.46 23.35 -6.35
CA THR A 873 -6.38 24.39 -5.85
C THR A 873 -5.67 25.72 -5.58
N ILE A 874 -6.04 26.78 -6.30
CA ILE A 874 -5.45 28.11 -6.13
C ILE A 874 -6.35 29.02 -5.29
N ALA A 875 -7.63 29.10 -5.65
CA ALA A 875 -8.56 30.08 -5.07
C ALA A 875 -9.96 29.50 -4.93
N VAL A 876 -10.67 29.97 -3.91
CA VAL A 876 -12.04 29.58 -3.59
C VAL A 876 -12.89 30.83 -3.43
N ARG A 877 -14.09 30.80 -4.00
CA ARG A 877 -15.14 31.79 -3.71
C ARG A 877 -16.09 31.18 -2.70
N ASN A 878 -16.15 31.75 -1.50
CA ASN A 878 -17.12 31.37 -0.48
C ASN A 878 -18.14 32.52 -0.32
N LYS A 879 -19.38 32.28 -0.77
CA LYS A 879 -20.43 33.31 -0.92
C LYS A 879 -19.98 34.47 -1.82
N ASN A 880 -19.52 35.58 -1.24
CA ASN A 880 -19.08 36.77 -1.95
C ASN A 880 -17.58 37.03 -1.82
N ASP A 881 -16.90 36.31 -0.92
CA ASP A 881 -15.49 36.56 -0.63
C ASP A 881 -14.61 35.58 -1.43
N VAL A 882 -13.49 36.08 -1.93
CA VAL A 882 -12.49 35.29 -2.65
C VAL A 882 -11.31 35.07 -1.71
N VAL A 883 -11.02 33.81 -1.43
CA VAL A 883 -9.91 33.37 -0.58
C VAL A 883 -8.88 32.68 -1.47
N PHE A 884 -7.65 33.17 -1.43
CA PHE A 884 -6.51 32.52 -2.09
C PHE A 884 -5.86 31.55 -1.12
N LEU A 885 -5.73 30.28 -1.54
CA LEU A 885 -5.15 29.21 -0.72
C LEU A 885 -3.61 29.18 -0.81
N LYS A 886 -3.04 29.87 -1.79
CA LYS A 886 -1.59 29.98 -2.03
C LYS A 886 -1.14 31.43 -2.22
N ALA A 887 0.15 31.66 -1.99
CA ALA A 887 0.81 32.92 -2.32
C ALA A 887 0.88 33.08 -3.85
N ILE A 888 0.27 34.13 -4.38
CA ILE A 888 0.16 34.40 -5.83
C ILE A 888 0.74 35.78 -6.12
N PRO A 889 1.50 35.95 -7.23
CA PRO A 889 1.99 37.25 -7.67
C PRO A 889 0.84 38.25 -7.91
N ASP A 890 1.03 39.51 -7.53
CA ASP A 890 -0.03 40.54 -7.64
C ASP A 890 -0.55 40.75 -9.08
N ALA A 891 0.31 40.51 -10.08
CA ALA A 891 -0.05 40.57 -11.49
C ALA A 891 -1.10 39.51 -11.91
N GLU A 892 -1.11 38.33 -11.26
CA GLU A 892 -2.01 37.22 -11.62
C GLU A 892 -3.31 37.21 -10.81
N LYS A 893 -3.34 37.86 -9.63
CA LYS A 893 -4.50 37.88 -8.72
C LYS A 893 -5.77 38.36 -9.42
N TRP A 894 -5.68 39.42 -10.21
CA TRP A 894 -6.82 39.95 -10.96
C TRP A 894 -7.38 38.95 -11.98
N ASN A 895 -6.50 38.28 -12.71
CA ASN A 895 -6.91 37.30 -13.71
C ASN A 895 -7.62 36.11 -13.04
N TYR A 896 -7.05 35.57 -11.96
CA TYR A 896 -7.67 34.48 -11.21
C TYR A 896 -9.02 34.87 -10.58
N GLN A 897 -9.13 36.08 -10.03
CA GLN A 897 -10.39 36.59 -9.49
C GLN A 897 -11.45 36.74 -10.59
N LYS A 898 -11.06 37.26 -11.77
CA LYS A 898 -11.94 37.39 -12.93
C LYS A 898 -12.44 36.02 -13.41
N THR A 899 -11.55 35.04 -13.55
CA THR A 899 -11.88 33.67 -14.01
C THR A 899 -12.76 32.92 -13.01
N LEU A 900 -12.62 33.19 -11.72
CA LEU A 900 -13.44 32.60 -10.66
C LEU A 900 -14.88 33.18 -10.65
N ILE A 901 -15.02 34.48 -10.92
CA ILE A 901 -16.31 35.18 -10.89
C ILE A 901 -17.11 35.00 -12.18
N TYR A 902 -16.47 34.94 -13.34
CA TYR A 902 -17.16 34.95 -14.62
C TYR A 902 -17.99 33.67 -14.84
N ARG A 903 -19.28 33.82 -15.18
CA ARG A 903 -20.18 32.72 -15.57
C ARG A 903 -20.29 32.68 -17.09
N ASN A 904 -19.96 31.55 -17.71
CA ASN A 904 -20.29 31.30 -19.11
C ASN A 904 -21.69 30.65 -19.18
N ALA A 905 -22.74 31.42 -18.85
CA ALA A 905 -24.12 30.94 -18.84
C ALA A 905 -24.93 31.55 -19.98
N ASN A 906 -25.81 30.76 -20.60
CA ASN A 906 -26.67 31.21 -21.69
C ASN A 906 -27.54 32.40 -21.22
N PRO A 907 -27.54 33.55 -21.92
CA PRO A 907 -28.25 34.76 -21.51
C PRO A 907 -29.74 34.56 -21.23
N ARG A 908 -30.38 33.57 -21.89
CA ARG A 908 -31.80 33.25 -21.70
C ARG A 908 -32.12 32.63 -20.33
N LEU A 909 -31.14 32.02 -19.67
CA LEU A 909 -31.28 31.42 -18.34
C LEU A 909 -31.18 32.44 -17.19
N ASN A 910 -30.71 33.67 -17.48
CA ASN A 910 -30.59 34.76 -16.50
C ASN A 910 -31.93 35.18 -15.88
N VAL A 911 -33.06 34.85 -16.53
CA VAL A 911 -34.41 35.18 -16.04
C VAL A 911 -34.69 34.54 -14.68
N TYR A 912 -34.31 33.27 -14.49
CA TYR A 912 -34.55 32.52 -13.24
C TYR A 912 -33.29 32.41 -12.35
N LEU A 913 -32.09 32.40 -12.93
CA LEU A 913 -30.81 32.38 -12.20
C LEU A 913 -30.50 33.72 -11.50
N GLY A 914 -31.00 34.84 -12.04
CA GLY A 914 -30.71 36.19 -11.55
C GLY A 914 -29.47 36.80 -12.19
N LYS A 915 -29.45 38.13 -12.36
CA LYS A 915 -28.25 38.86 -12.81
C LYS A 915 -27.29 39.02 -11.64
N GLU A 916 -26.08 38.47 -11.73
CA GLU A 916 -24.99 38.84 -10.82
C GLU A 916 -24.36 40.14 -11.32
N LYS A 917 -24.27 41.16 -10.45
CA LYS A 917 -23.55 42.39 -10.74
C LYS A 917 -22.05 42.11 -10.62
N ILE A 918 -21.31 42.46 -11.66
CA ILE A 918 -19.84 42.46 -11.65
C ILE A 918 -19.40 43.55 -10.66
N PRO A 919 -18.58 43.25 -9.64
CA PRO A 919 -17.91 44.31 -8.90
C PRO A 919 -16.92 44.98 -9.86
N VAL A 920 -17.16 46.24 -10.20
CA VAL A 920 -16.19 47.07 -10.94
C VAL A 920 -15.12 47.51 -9.94
N PRO A 921 -13.82 47.35 -10.25
CA PRO A 921 -12.76 47.80 -9.35
C PRO A 921 -12.85 49.32 -9.21
N GLY A 922 -12.89 49.82 -7.97
CA GLY A 922 -13.01 51.26 -7.66
C GLY A 922 -14.37 51.73 -7.14
N SER A 923 -15.29 50.82 -6.78
CA SER A 923 -16.51 51.17 -6.02
C SER A 923 -16.43 50.66 -4.58
N ASN A 924 -15.57 51.31 -3.80
CA ASN A 924 -15.76 51.56 -2.38
C ASN A 924 -15.38 53.01 -2.12
#